data_AF-A0A9D1S352-F1
#
_entry.id   AF-A0A9D1S352-F1
#
_cell.length_a   1.000
_cell.length_b   1.000
_cell.length_c   1.000
_cell.angle_alpha   90.00
_cell.angle_beta   90.00
_cell.angle_gamma   90.00
#
_symmetry.space_group_name_H-M   'P 1'
#
loop_
_entity.id
_entity.type
_entity.pdbx_description
1 polymer ?
#
loop_
_entity_poly.entity_id
_entity_poly.type
_entity_poly.pdbx_seq_one_letter_code
_entity_poly.pdbx_strand_id
1 'polypeptide(L)'
;MKKSLMLAALLGVTLGLASCKPTTSSNTGSSNTGGGGSGTVPDESPWTPDWTDQGLASGTLDYSQDSYEDKAEVLYSLEKYALDNFTAGIPLYDDASYEQFSARVTLPSTKYLTNYGFGTPYGKIDPTGTMYNGPINESVEEWKSYFHGYTTVDSGTFNAWDSNGSDVSDRMSMISSSYFGVKANADHSDYYWVGSLSMTDEPIMLDANGQVIENPSEDQTSQFWRVKVHTGEGYTYHMAPTASATLRQKYDGRQVQLDDYLTPFKAMLNARLLRYADLVSDTSGFQGAMEYVYDTQAQQGAWKDSGVGIQVNEAEQSIDFAFIQPQSTSYARTALSSGLYSPVPAEFLEDIGGGSFNAGAKNFGTRSGSDPRNCFDNILVLGAYVPTYWEDQQKIVYESVDDYYEADQYHYDGYTEVIFSGENADVLAYNAFLNNELDEVSIPVSQLKAHRNDPNVLRTEGSTIIKLNLNSTTEEQWIEYFGENGTIYKHGKNDYWDVKPIMSNKNFLNGFFFAMNRQELADLAGKNPAVGYLSNAYMIDPAGKESWRASKWGQAVLWPRQYAAGNTACYSRELAESYFKAAGDEMISNGYYMPGDTIEIIGIFRYQTTIDNIGSYIESYVEDAFNAANAGNNLRIDIKLKIGGSTYNDTYTKMDHGEFDFAEGAVSGVVLNPLDFMNTCSSTTAINQGFCLNWGEPTDEVNQTNPAVYKGYKFSYDALWSASQGWSIIDEGVTSPVADNQQLIDSGDNVVFRATFPANATDDQGLSLLTFSVADMAVMLGNTATPQSGYYMTGDFTPVQNLNGYFDITVPKATLQQYIDMYHKDQGAVKYFMLYFSLVYSVDLGKIGMGNGVITKSVLITISGEIAAYGMTAYNS
;
A
#
# COMPACT_ATOMS: atom_id res chain seq x y z
N MET A 1 24.55 -18.93 -9.99
CA MET A 1 23.35 -18.24 -9.47
C MET A 1 23.74 -16.78 -9.29
N LYS A 2 23.04 -15.84 -9.93
CA LYS A 2 23.15 -14.41 -9.57
C LYS A 2 22.14 -14.15 -8.46
N LYS A 3 22.51 -13.46 -7.39
CA LYS A 3 21.54 -12.84 -6.49
C LYS A 3 21.28 -11.44 -7.04
N SER A 4 20.05 -11.17 -7.48
CA SER A 4 19.54 -9.79 -7.55
C SER A 4 19.33 -9.30 -6.12
N LEU A 5 19.62 -8.01 -5.88
CA LEU A 5 19.01 -7.32 -4.75
C LEU A 5 17.60 -6.96 -5.18
N MET A 6 16.59 -7.32 -4.39
CA MET A 6 15.30 -6.65 -4.44
C MET A 6 15.31 -5.56 -3.37
N LEU A 7 14.85 -4.37 -3.75
CA LEU A 7 14.60 -3.27 -2.82
C LEU A 7 13.25 -3.57 -2.14
N ALA A 8 13.20 -3.53 -0.81
CA ALA A 8 11.99 -3.88 -0.08
C ALA A 8 11.03 -2.69 -0.03
N ALA A 9 9.88 -2.81 -0.70
CA ALA A 9 8.74 -1.90 -0.56
C ALA A 9 8.04 -2.09 0.79
N LEU A 10 7.53 -1.00 1.37
CA LEU A 10 6.91 -0.98 2.69
C LEU A 10 5.36 -0.99 2.60
N LEU A 11 4.71 -1.07 3.78
CA LEU A 11 3.29 -0.89 4.08
C LEU A 11 2.28 -2.00 3.66
N GLY A 12 1.39 -2.35 4.59
CA GLY A 12 0.18 -1.53 4.73
C GLY A 12 -1.18 -2.25 4.70
N VAL A 13 -1.34 -3.37 5.44
CA VAL A 13 -2.65 -3.98 5.79
C VAL A 13 -3.68 -4.08 4.64
N THR A 14 -3.55 -5.11 3.81
CA THR A 14 -4.63 -5.55 2.90
C THR A 14 -5.61 -6.46 3.64
N LEU A 15 -6.76 -5.92 4.06
CA LEU A 15 -7.97 -6.73 4.24
C LEU A 15 -8.57 -6.98 2.85
N GLY A 16 -8.90 -8.24 2.55
CA GLY A 16 -9.33 -8.68 1.21
C GLY A 16 -10.59 -7.95 0.73
N LEU A 17 -10.46 -7.16 -0.35
CA LEU A 17 -11.57 -6.38 -0.91
C LEU A 17 -11.99 -6.88 -2.30
N ALA A 18 -13.26 -7.27 -2.35
CA ALA A 18 -14.05 -7.47 -3.55
C ALA A 18 -15.20 -6.41 -3.69
N SER A 19 -14.99 -5.14 -3.22
CA SER A 19 -14.69 -3.97 -4.11
C SER A 19 -15.64 -2.61 -4.14
N CYS A 20 -16.43 -2.07 -5.16
CA CYS A 20 -17.58 -1.05 -5.38
C CYS A 20 -18.80 -1.48 -6.33
N LYS A 21 -20.10 -1.40 -5.96
CA LYS A 21 -21.29 -1.94 -6.73
C LYS A 21 -22.04 -0.86 -7.55
N PRO A 22 -23.28 -0.35 -7.27
CA PRO A 22 -24.57 -0.86 -6.75
C PRO A 22 -25.61 -1.05 -7.92
N THR A 23 -26.95 -1.17 -7.85
CA THR A 23 -27.96 -1.53 -6.80
C THR A 23 -29.01 -2.53 -7.41
N THR A 24 -30.36 -2.42 -7.59
CA THR A 24 -31.42 -1.44 -7.23
C THR A 24 -32.86 -2.03 -7.27
N SER A 25 -33.62 -1.97 -6.17
CA SER A 25 -35.09 -2.16 -6.10
C SER A 25 -35.61 -1.78 -4.68
N SER A 26 -36.89 -1.57 -4.34
CA SER A 26 -38.14 -1.21 -5.06
C SER A 26 -39.30 -1.14 -4.03
N ASN A 27 -40.28 -0.21 -4.02
CA ASN A 27 -40.47 1.08 -4.69
C ASN A 27 -41.72 1.80 -4.11
N THR A 28 -41.56 2.94 -3.42
CA THR A 28 -42.60 4.00 -3.34
C THR A 28 -41.95 5.39 -3.28
N GLY A 29 -41.74 6.02 -4.44
CA GLY A 29 -41.31 7.43 -4.50
C GLY A 29 -40.73 7.86 -5.84
N SER A 30 -41.57 8.38 -6.73
CA SER A 30 -41.22 8.96 -8.05
C SER A 30 -40.49 8.03 -9.04
N SER A 31 -41.17 7.68 -10.12
CA SER A 31 -40.60 6.85 -11.19
C SER A 31 -39.62 7.61 -12.09
N ASN A 32 -38.41 7.08 -12.26
CA ASN A 32 -37.65 7.20 -13.50
C ASN A 32 -37.09 5.83 -13.87
N THR A 33 -37.39 5.34 -15.07
CA THR A 33 -37.00 4.01 -15.54
C THR A 33 -35.63 4.02 -16.20
N GLY A 34 -34.77 3.07 -15.85
CA GLY A 34 -33.47 2.89 -16.49
C GLY A 34 -33.59 2.61 -18.00
N GLY A 35 -33.05 3.54 -18.78
CA GLY A 35 -32.61 3.37 -20.17
C GLY A 35 -31.34 4.21 -20.34
N GLY A 36 -30.52 3.89 -21.34
CA GLY A 36 -29.24 4.59 -21.56
C GLY A 36 -29.42 6.11 -21.62
N GLY A 37 -28.94 6.80 -20.58
CA GLY A 37 -29.14 8.23 -20.40
C GLY A 37 -27.92 8.83 -19.75
N SER A 38 -27.38 9.87 -20.37
CA SER A 38 -26.32 10.69 -19.76
C SER A 38 -26.79 11.17 -18.39
N GLY A 39 -25.99 10.94 -17.35
CA GLY A 39 -26.18 11.62 -16.09
C GLY A 39 -26.14 13.12 -16.35
N THR A 40 -27.19 13.84 -15.93
CA THR A 40 -27.26 15.29 -16.09
C THR A 40 -26.23 15.93 -15.17
N VAL A 41 -25.11 16.37 -15.74
CA VAL A 41 -24.07 17.09 -15.01
C VAL A 41 -24.67 18.40 -14.50
N PRO A 42 -24.48 18.76 -13.21
CA PRO A 42 -24.96 20.03 -12.68
C PRO A 42 -24.36 21.24 -13.42
N ASP A 43 -25.14 22.32 -13.60
CA ASP A 43 -24.66 23.56 -14.22
C ASP A 43 -23.65 24.32 -13.34
N GLU A 44 -23.60 24.02 -12.04
CA GLU A 44 -22.69 24.61 -11.03
C GLU A 44 -21.96 23.48 -10.28
N SER A 45 -20.70 23.70 -9.86
CA SER A 45 -19.93 22.70 -9.14
C SER A 45 -20.54 22.41 -7.74
N PRO A 46 -20.66 21.14 -7.31
CA PRO A 46 -21.21 20.78 -5.98
C PRO A 46 -20.46 21.39 -4.78
N TRP A 47 -19.19 21.74 -4.98
CA TRP A 47 -18.37 22.51 -4.04
C TRP A 47 -17.30 23.31 -4.81
N THR A 48 -16.74 24.34 -4.18
CA THR A 48 -15.60 25.12 -4.68
C THR A 48 -14.85 25.69 -3.47
N PRO A 49 -13.51 25.68 -3.44
CA PRO A 49 -12.77 26.25 -2.31
C PRO A 49 -12.93 27.77 -2.24
N ASP A 50 -13.33 28.30 -1.08
CA ASP A 50 -13.36 29.74 -0.79
C ASP A 50 -11.98 30.21 -0.27
N TRP A 51 -10.95 30.03 -1.10
CA TRP A 51 -9.56 30.30 -0.75
C TRP A 51 -9.02 31.52 -1.50
N THR A 52 -8.42 32.46 -0.76
CA THR A 52 -7.62 33.55 -1.33
C THR A 52 -6.16 33.15 -1.48
N ASP A 53 -5.57 33.36 -2.66
CA ASP A 53 -4.15 33.05 -2.94
C ASP A 53 -3.20 33.69 -1.90
N GLN A 54 -2.43 32.85 -1.20
CA GLN A 54 -1.44 33.25 -0.20
C GLN A 54 0.02 33.17 -0.72
N GLY A 55 0.23 32.69 -1.95
CA GLY A 55 1.56 32.39 -2.50
C GLY A 55 2.01 30.96 -2.21
N LEU A 56 3.33 30.75 -2.10
CA LEU A 56 3.94 29.45 -1.80
C LEU A 56 3.92 29.18 -0.29
N ALA A 57 3.83 27.92 0.12
CA ALA A 57 3.94 27.52 1.51
C ALA A 57 5.41 27.51 2.00
N SER A 58 5.67 28.02 3.21
CA SER A 58 6.93 27.84 3.95
C SER A 58 6.63 27.72 5.45
N GLY A 59 7.44 26.94 6.16
CA GLY A 59 7.35 26.75 7.61
C GLY A 59 7.37 25.29 8.04
N THR A 60 7.07 25.04 9.32
CA THR A 60 6.70 23.71 9.82
C THR A 60 5.19 23.57 9.74
N LEU A 61 4.71 22.50 9.09
CA LEU A 61 3.28 22.27 8.80
C LEU A 61 2.90 20.83 9.15
N ASP A 62 1.69 20.66 9.67
CA ASP A 62 1.09 19.39 10.06
C ASP A 62 -0.44 19.53 9.92
N TYR A 63 -1.04 18.70 9.10
CA TYR A 63 -2.48 18.55 8.90
C TYR A 63 -2.94 17.11 9.21
N SER A 64 -2.10 16.27 9.83
CA SER A 64 -2.50 14.94 10.31
C SER A 64 -3.55 15.01 11.44
N GLN A 65 -3.61 16.15 12.12
CA GLN A 65 -4.56 16.46 13.20
C GLN A 65 -5.72 17.37 12.74
N ASP A 66 -5.80 17.73 11.45
CA ASP A 66 -6.96 18.43 10.87
C ASP A 66 -8.21 17.50 10.85
N SER A 67 -9.41 18.11 10.80
CA SER A 67 -10.70 17.39 10.76
C SER A 67 -10.86 16.50 9.52
N TYR A 68 -11.84 15.59 9.51
CA TYR A 68 -12.11 14.79 8.31
C TYR A 68 -12.61 15.66 7.13
N GLU A 69 -13.31 16.77 7.38
CA GLU A 69 -13.68 17.74 6.34
C GLU A 69 -12.48 18.54 5.79
N ASP A 70 -11.56 18.98 6.66
CA ASP A 70 -10.30 19.61 6.25
C ASP A 70 -9.44 18.64 5.40
N LYS A 71 -9.32 17.37 5.83
CA LYS A 71 -8.64 16.31 5.08
C LYS A 71 -9.30 16.00 3.75
N ALA A 72 -10.63 16.12 3.64
CA ALA A 72 -11.34 16.02 2.36
C ALA A 72 -11.01 17.19 1.41
N GLU A 73 -10.70 18.39 1.93
CA GLU A 73 -10.18 19.51 1.13
C GLU A 73 -8.72 19.28 0.67
N VAL A 74 -7.88 18.64 1.50
CA VAL A 74 -6.53 18.21 1.06
C VAL A 74 -6.64 17.13 -0.04
N LEU A 75 -7.50 16.13 0.16
CA LEU A 75 -7.73 15.05 -0.79
C LEU A 75 -8.28 15.56 -2.13
N TYR A 76 -9.14 16.57 -2.11
CA TYR A 76 -9.61 17.28 -3.31
C TYR A 76 -8.43 17.85 -4.10
N SER A 77 -7.50 18.51 -3.41
CA SER A 77 -6.32 19.12 -4.03
C SER A 77 -5.39 18.08 -4.65
N LEU A 78 -5.06 17.02 -3.91
CA LEU A 78 -4.16 15.96 -4.38
C LEU A 78 -4.77 15.19 -5.57
N GLU A 79 -6.05 14.78 -5.50
CA GLU A 79 -6.65 14.10 -6.65
C GLU A 79 -6.81 15.04 -7.86
N LYS A 80 -7.16 16.31 -7.64
CA LYS A 80 -7.24 17.31 -8.71
C LYS A 80 -5.87 17.49 -9.39
N TYR A 81 -4.79 17.59 -8.63
CA TYR A 81 -3.42 17.60 -9.17
C TYR A 81 -3.16 16.35 -10.00
N ALA A 82 -3.44 15.16 -9.46
CA ALA A 82 -3.11 13.89 -10.11
C ALA A 82 -3.89 13.68 -11.42
N LEU A 83 -5.12 14.18 -11.53
CA LEU A 83 -5.91 14.17 -12.77
C LEU A 83 -5.53 15.30 -13.75
N ASP A 84 -5.18 16.49 -13.26
CA ASP A 84 -4.81 17.65 -14.11
C ASP A 84 -3.40 17.52 -14.70
N ASN A 85 -2.48 16.92 -13.95
CA ASN A 85 -1.10 16.68 -14.38
C ASN A 85 -0.85 15.26 -14.91
N PHE A 86 -1.85 14.37 -14.83
CA PHE A 86 -1.85 12.98 -15.29
C PHE A 86 -0.99 11.98 -14.49
N THR A 87 -0.52 12.31 -13.28
CA THR A 87 0.16 11.33 -12.39
C THR A 87 -0.79 10.23 -11.87
N ALA A 88 -2.11 10.44 -11.96
CA ALA A 88 -3.11 9.39 -11.79
C ALA A 88 -3.28 8.47 -13.02
N GLY A 89 -2.70 8.79 -14.18
CA GLY A 89 -3.01 8.13 -15.46
C GLY A 89 -4.40 8.50 -16.00
N ILE A 90 -4.92 7.70 -16.93
CA ILE A 90 -6.27 7.84 -17.51
C ILE A 90 -7.17 6.71 -16.99
N PRO A 91 -8.09 6.98 -16.03
CA PRO A 91 -9.12 6.05 -15.60
C PRO A 91 -9.97 5.51 -16.76
N LEU A 92 -10.30 4.21 -16.71
CA LEU A 92 -11.20 3.54 -17.66
C LEU A 92 -12.49 3.09 -16.95
N TYR A 93 -12.35 2.18 -16.00
CA TYR A 93 -13.43 1.49 -15.31
C TYR A 93 -12.94 0.93 -13.97
N ASP A 94 -13.84 0.50 -13.10
CA ASP A 94 -13.49 -0.21 -11.88
C ASP A 94 -13.35 -1.74 -12.07
N ASP A 95 -12.86 -2.44 -11.07
CA ASP A 95 -12.70 -3.90 -11.06
C ASP A 95 -14.01 -4.69 -10.77
N ALA A 96 -15.20 -4.06 -10.75
CA ALA A 96 -16.46 -4.70 -10.34
C ALA A 96 -16.81 -5.99 -11.08
N SER A 97 -17.14 -7.05 -10.37
CA SER A 97 -17.46 -8.36 -10.94
C SER A 97 -18.93 -8.76 -10.73
N TYR A 98 -19.24 -9.96 -11.20
CA TYR A 98 -20.50 -10.65 -10.97
C TYR A 98 -20.11 -12.01 -10.42
N GLU A 99 -20.33 -12.25 -9.12
CA GLU A 99 -20.08 -13.55 -8.50
C GLU A 99 -21.35 -14.39 -8.61
N GLN A 100 -21.19 -15.64 -9.04
CA GLN A 100 -22.27 -16.61 -9.08
C GLN A 100 -22.15 -17.56 -7.91
N PHE A 101 -23.17 -17.56 -7.04
CA PHE A 101 -23.24 -18.45 -5.89
C PHE A 101 -24.07 -19.69 -6.19
N SER A 102 -23.67 -20.82 -5.62
CA SER A 102 -24.44 -22.06 -5.64
C SER A 102 -25.80 -21.89 -4.94
N ALA A 103 -26.80 -22.67 -5.35
CA ALA A 103 -28.13 -22.60 -4.73
C ALA A 103 -28.21 -23.20 -3.32
N ARG A 104 -27.08 -23.67 -2.77
CA ARG A 104 -26.96 -24.14 -1.39
C ARG A 104 -26.37 -23.12 -0.41
N VAL A 105 -25.72 -22.06 -0.90
CA VAL A 105 -25.15 -21.00 -0.05
C VAL A 105 -26.22 -19.96 0.30
N THR A 106 -26.30 -19.59 1.58
CA THR A 106 -27.09 -18.46 2.10
C THR A 106 -26.14 -17.45 2.73
N LEU A 107 -25.95 -16.31 2.06
CA LEU A 107 -25.09 -15.22 2.50
C LEU A 107 -25.83 -14.32 3.52
N PRO A 108 -25.12 -13.67 4.47
CA PRO A 108 -25.71 -12.66 5.36
C PRO A 108 -26.34 -11.49 4.60
N SER A 109 -25.69 -10.99 3.54
CA SER A 109 -26.26 -9.96 2.68
C SER A 109 -26.11 -10.27 1.18
N THR A 110 -27.18 -10.06 0.42
CA THR A 110 -27.12 -9.97 -1.04
C THR A 110 -26.68 -8.59 -1.53
N LYS A 111 -26.60 -7.60 -0.62
CA LYS A 111 -25.98 -6.29 -0.88
C LYS A 111 -24.57 -6.35 -0.29
N TYR A 112 -23.56 -6.59 -1.15
CA TYR A 112 -22.16 -6.39 -0.77
C TYR A 112 -22.00 -5.01 -0.09
N LEU A 113 -21.22 -4.98 0.99
CA LEU A 113 -20.88 -3.79 1.78
C LEU A 113 -19.37 -3.58 1.71
N THR A 114 -18.89 -2.36 1.47
CA THR A 114 -17.46 -2.04 1.60
C THR A 114 -16.92 -2.51 2.95
N ASN A 115 -15.72 -3.09 2.98
CA ASN A 115 -15.06 -3.64 4.19
C ASN A 115 -15.74 -4.85 4.89
N TYR A 116 -16.92 -5.32 4.46
CA TYR A 116 -17.58 -6.53 4.99
C TYR A 116 -17.96 -7.57 3.92
N GLY A 117 -18.04 -7.15 2.66
CA GLY A 117 -18.46 -8.00 1.56
C GLY A 117 -19.93 -8.37 1.59
N PHE A 118 -20.25 -9.54 1.05
CA PHE A 118 -21.55 -10.19 1.29
C PHE A 118 -21.66 -10.79 2.71
N GLY A 119 -20.55 -10.79 3.47
CA GLY A 119 -20.39 -11.61 4.66
C GLY A 119 -20.15 -13.09 4.37
N THR A 120 -19.56 -13.44 3.20
CA THR A 120 -19.34 -14.84 2.80
C THR A 120 -18.77 -15.73 3.91
N PRO A 121 -17.76 -15.30 4.71
CA PRO A 121 -17.23 -16.10 5.81
C PRO A 121 -18.23 -16.53 6.89
N TYR A 122 -19.33 -15.77 7.05
CA TYR A 122 -20.37 -15.94 8.05
C TYR A 122 -21.66 -16.56 7.48
N GLY A 123 -21.68 -16.88 6.19
CA GLY A 123 -22.81 -17.51 5.50
C GLY A 123 -23.04 -18.97 5.92
N LYS A 124 -24.03 -19.62 5.30
CA LYS A 124 -24.50 -20.97 5.66
C LYS A 124 -24.67 -21.85 4.43
N ILE A 125 -24.40 -23.15 4.56
CA ILE A 125 -24.61 -24.15 3.51
C ILE A 125 -25.76 -25.09 3.87
N ASP A 126 -26.62 -25.39 2.89
CA ASP A 126 -27.44 -26.61 2.90
C ASP A 126 -26.64 -27.75 2.24
N PRO A 127 -26.08 -28.73 2.99
CA PRO A 127 -25.31 -29.82 2.42
C PRO A 127 -26.15 -30.77 1.53
N THR A 128 -27.48 -30.60 1.48
CA THR A 128 -28.41 -31.30 0.58
C THR A 128 -28.89 -30.45 -0.59
N GLY A 129 -28.53 -29.18 -0.63
CA GLY A 129 -28.88 -28.24 -1.70
C GLY A 129 -28.17 -28.53 -3.02
N THR A 130 -28.67 -27.94 -4.11
CA THR A 130 -28.04 -28.02 -5.43
C THR A 130 -26.93 -27.00 -5.59
N MET A 131 -25.90 -27.34 -6.37
CA MET A 131 -24.82 -26.43 -6.75
C MET A 131 -25.28 -25.47 -7.87
N TYR A 132 -24.75 -25.63 -9.09
CA TYR A 132 -25.21 -24.90 -10.28
C TYR A 132 -26.38 -25.63 -10.98
N ASN A 133 -26.23 -26.94 -11.25
CA ASN A 133 -27.25 -27.74 -11.94
C ASN A 133 -27.45 -29.17 -11.39
N GLY A 134 -26.69 -29.57 -10.37
CA GLY A 134 -26.72 -30.90 -9.77
C GLY A 134 -26.30 -30.91 -8.29
N PRO A 135 -26.10 -32.09 -7.69
CA PRO A 135 -25.43 -32.22 -6.39
C PRO A 135 -23.92 -31.90 -6.52
N ILE A 136 -23.25 -31.70 -5.39
CA ILE A 136 -21.81 -31.44 -5.34
C ILE A 136 -20.96 -32.59 -5.93
N ASN A 137 -19.97 -32.22 -6.75
CA ASN A 137 -18.97 -33.11 -7.34
C ASN A 137 -17.68 -33.19 -6.48
N GLU A 138 -17.82 -33.48 -5.18
CA GLU A 138 -16.68 -33.81 -4.32
C GLU A 138 -16.70 -35.31 -3.97
N SER A 139 -15.51 -35.91 -4.07
CA SER A 139 -15.16 -37.31 -3.86
C SER A 139 -14.97 -37.68 -2.39
N VAL A 140 -14.53 -36.74 -1.56
CA VAL A 140 -14.33 -36.92 -0.12
C VAL A 140 -15.64 -36.63 0.62
N GLU A 141 -16.23 -37.65 1.24
CA GLU A 141 -17.58 -37.58 1.84
C GLU A 141 -17.71 -36.47 2.91
N GLU A 142 -16.65 -36.29 3.70
CA GLU A 142 -16.51 -35.30 4.76
C GLU A 142 -16.55 -33.87 4.22
N TRP A 143 -15.74 -33.59 3.19
CA TRP A 143 -15.63 -32.25 2.60
C TRP A 143 -16.91 -31.80 1.88
N LYS A 144 -17.88 -32.68 1.60
CA LYS A 144 -19.12 -32.31 0.90
C LYS A 144 -19.96 -31.25 1.62
N SER A 145 -19.86 -31.10 2.95
CA SER A 145 -20.55 -30.00 3.66
C SER A 145 -19.79 -28.67 3.63
N TYR A 146 -18.51 -28.69 3.24
CA TYR A 146 -17.63 -27.52 3.29
C TYR A 146 -17.91 -26.54 2.16
N PHE A 147 -17.58 -25.27 2.38
CA PHE A 147 -17.63 -24.24 1.34
C PHE A 147 -16.50 -24.44 0.31
N HIS A 148 -16.82 -24.46 -0.98
CA HIS A 148 -15.86 -24.67 -2.07
C HIS A 148 -15.53 -23.35 -2.78
N GLY A 149 -14.49 -22.67 -2.31
CA GLY A 149 -13.92 -21.48 -2.95
C GLY A 149 -12.73 -21.80 -3.86
N TYR A 150 -12.17 -20.77 -4.47
CA TYR A 150 -10.98 -20.89 -5.30
C TYR A 150 -10.03 -19.69 -5.14
N THR A 151 -8.78 -19.88 -5.55
CA THR A 151 -7.79 -18.82 -5.73
C THR A 151 -6.99 -19.06 -7.02
N THR A 152 -6.28 -18.04 -7.51
CA THR A 152 -5.49 -18.13 -8.74
C THR A 152 -3.99 -18.36 -8.50
N VAL A 153 -3.55 -18.45 -7.24
CA VAL A 153 -2.14 -18.52 -6.83
C VAL A 153 -1.95 -19.31 -5.54
N ASP A 154 -0.78 -19.92 -5.37
CA ASP A 154 -0.33 -20.44 -4.07
C ASP A 154 1.10 -19.98 -3.79
N SER A 155 1.26 -19.01 -2.90
CA SER A 155 2.59 -18.52 -2.47
C SER A 155 3.35 -19.48 -1.56
N GLY A 156 2.80 -20.67 -1.23
CA GLY A 156 3.47 -21.69 -0.43
C GLY A 156 3.59 -21.39 1.07
N THR A 157 2.90 -20.35 1.55
CA THR A 157 2.98 -19.89 2.95
C THR A 157 1.68 -19.21 3.42
N PHE A 158 1.44 -19.29 4.72
CA PHE A 158 0.48 -18.47 5.48
C PHE A 158 1.16 -17.25 6.16
N ASN A 159 2.48 -17.09 6.01
CA ASN A 159 3.26 -16.09 6.74
C ASN A 159 3.09 -14.67 6.19
N ALA A 160 2.00 -14.02 6.54
CA ALA A 160 1.74 -12.64 6.15
C ALA A 160 2.76 -11.64 6.76
N TRP A 161 3.54 -12.02 7.78
CA TRP A 161 4.64 -11.19 8.29
C TRP A 161 5.81 -11.03 7.29
N ASP A 162 6.01 -11.99 6.38
CA ASP A 162 7.09 -11.99 5.38
C ASP A 162 6.53 -11.96 3.92
N SER A 163 5.29 -11.48 3.74
CA SER A 163 4.60 -11.42 2.44
C SER A 163 3.68 -10.21 2.26
N ASN A 164 3.64 -9.72 1.02
CA ASN A 164 2.69 -8.70 0.55
C ASN A 164 1.59 -9.28 -0.36
N GLY A 165 1.49 -10.61 -0.50
CA GLY A 165 0.44 -11.27 -1.29
C GLY A 165 -0.93 -11.24 -0.63
N SER A 166 -1.99 -11.02 -1.42
CA SER A 166 -3.37 -11.13 -0.94
C SER A 166 -3.71 -12.56 -0.53
N ASP A 167 -3.31 -13.56 -1.33
CA ASP A 167 -3.49 -14.99 -1.01
C ASP A 167 -2.92 -15.37 0.36
N VAL A 168 -1.73 -14.87 0.71
CA VAL A 168 -1.13 -15.09 2.03
C VAL A 168 -1.90 -14.36 3.13
N SER A 169 -2.46 -13.18 2.84
CA SER A 169 -3.25 -12.39 3.79
C SER A 169 -4.62 -13.03 4.07
N ASP A 170 -5.32 -13.46 3.02
CA ASP A 170 -6.60 -14.14 3.10
C ASP A 170 -6.44 -15.49 3.82
N ARG A 171 -5.42 -16.28 3.48
CA ARG A 171 -5.09 -17.53 4.19
C ARG A 171 -4.68 -17.30 5.64
N MET A 172 -3.93 -16.24 5.95
CA MET A 172 -3.63 -15.86 7.33
C MET A 172 -4.92 -15.55 8.11
N SER A 173 -5.93 -14.92 7.49
CA SER A 173 -7.22 -14.64 8.15
C SER A 173 -8.00 -15.90 8.55
N MET A 174 -7.81 -17.03 7.86
CA MET A 174 -8.42 -18.31 8.25
C MET A 174 -7.85 -18.83 9.59
N ILE A 175 -6.55 -18.63 9.83
CA ILE A 175 -5.81 -19.22 10.95
C ILE A 175 -5.53 -18.26 12.12
N SER A 176 -5.88 -16.97 12.00
CA SER A 176 -5.49 -15.92 12.95
C SER A 176 -6.68 -15.06 13.39
N SER A 177 -6.45 -14.19 14.37
CA SER A 177 -7.47 -13.27 14.91
C SER A 177 -6.94 -11.85 15.09
N SER A 178 -7.81 -10.86 14.96
CA SER A 178 -7.49 -9.43 15.16
C SER A 178 -7.96 -8.92 16.52
N TYR A 179 -7.49 -7.73 16.94
CA TYR A 179 -8.01 -7.10 18.16
C TYR A 179 -9.44 -6.60 17.98
N PHE A 180 -9.74 -6.07 16.78
CA PHE A 180 -11.05 -5.53 16.42
C PHE A 180 -11.55 -6.19 15.13
N GLY A 181 -12.84 -6.49 15.09
CA GLY A 181 -13.54 -7.07 13.94
C GLY A 181 -14.74 -6.22 13.52
N VAL A 182 -15.56 -6.76 12.61
CA VAL A 182 -16.80 -6.13 12.14
C VAL A 182 -17.96 -7.13 12.13
N LYS A 183 -19.16 -6.70 12.51
CA LYS A 183 -20.38 -7.52 12.46
C LYS A 183 -21.47 -6.80 11.65
N ALA A 184 -22.22 -7.56 10.87
CA ALA A 184 -23.37 -7.00 10.13
C ALA A 184 -24.43 -6.46 11.10
N ASN A 185 -25.09 -5.37 10.70
CA ASN A 185 -26.25 -4.86 11.42
C ASN A 185 -27.46 -5.81 11.27
N ALA A 186 -28.50 -5.62 12.09
CA ALA A 186 -29.61 -6.59 12.22
C ALA A 186 -30.49 -6.76 10.96
N ASP A 187 -30.35 -5.90 9.94
CA ASP A 187 -31.00 -6.04 8.63
C ASP A 187 -30.03 -6.29 7.47
N HIS A 188 -28.74 -6.48 7.77
CA HIS A 188 -27.64 -6.76 6.85
C HIS A 188 -27.45 -5.70 5.75
N SER A 189 -27.84 -4.46 6.02
CA SER A 189 -27.66 -3.32 5.11
C SER A 189 -26.38 -2.51 5.39
N ASP A 190 -25.76 -2.72 6.55
CA ASP A 190 -24.56 -2.01 7.04
C ASP A 190 -23.78 -2.89 8.04
N TYR A 191 -22.65 -2.43 8.57
CA TYR A 191 -21.88 -3.12 9.62
C TYR A 191 -21.51 -2.19 10.78
N TYR A 192 -21.01 -2.78 11.89
CA TYR A 192 -20.42 -2.05 13.01
C TYR A 192 -19.15 -2.73 13.50
N TRP A 193 -18.22 -1.94 14.03
CA TRP A 193 -16.97 -2.42 14.62
C TRP A 193 -17.21 -3.04 16.00
N VAL A 194 -16.38 -4.03 16.35
CA VAL A 194 -16.47 -4.81 17.60
C VAL A 194 -15.10 -5.17 18.15
N GLY A 195 -15.03 -5.46 19.45
CA GLY A 195 -13.91 -6.16 20.07
C GLY A 195 -13.95 -7.65 19.70
N SER A 196 -12.80 -8.19 19.29
CA SER A 196 -12.61 -9.63 19.02
C SER A 196 -11.63 -10.20 20.05
N LEU A 197 -10.30 -10.11 19.83
CA LEU A 197 -9.32 -10.29 20.92
C LEU A 197 -9.31 -9.11 21.92
N SER A 198 -9.85 -7.95 21.54
CA SER A 198 -10.05 -6.79 22.43
C SER A 198 -11.30 -6.96 23.30
N MET A 199 -11.19 -6.64 24.58
CA MET A 199 -12.31 -6.57 25.54
C MET A 199 -13.24 -5.36 25.32
N THR A 200 -12.90 -4.46 24.39
CA THR A 200 -13.66 -3.24 24.05
C THR A 200 -13.75 -3.04 22.54
N ASP A 201 -14.85 -2.46 22.05
CA ASP A 201 -15.10 -2.23 20.62
C ASP A 201 -14.20 -1.14 19.99
N GLU A 202 -13.51 -0.38 20.84
CA GLU A 202 -12.57 0.68 20.46
C GLU A 202 -11.30 0.60 21.33
N PRO A 203 -10.13 1.03 20.83
CA PRO A 203 -8.94 1.22 21.66
C PRO A 203 -9.14 2.41 22.60
N ILE A 204 -8.59 2.33 23.81
CA ILE A 204 -8.73 3.36 24.85
C ILE A 204 -7.68 4.45 24.60
N MET A 205 -8.11 5.69 24.35
CA MET A 205 -7.21 6.83 24.16
C MET A 205 -6.51 7.21 25.48
N LEU A 206 -5.19 7.44 25.42
CA LEU A 206 -4.38 7.90 26.55
C LEU A 206 -3.78 9.29 26.29
N ASP A 207 -3.42 9.98 27.37
CA ASP A 207 -2.55 11.17 27.32
C ASP A 207 -1.07 10.80 27.35
N ALA A 208 -0.18 11.80 27.22
CA ALA A 208 1.27 11.63 27.28
C ALA A 208 1.81 11.19 28.67
N ASN A 209 0.95 11.04 29.68
CA ASN A 209 1.25 10.50 31.01
C ASN A 209 0.62 9.10 31.21
N GLY A 210 0.10 8.48 30.14
CA GLY A 210 -0.56 7.16 30.16
C GLY A 210 -1.92 7.14 30.87
N GLN A 211 -2.52 8.30 31.13
CA GLN A 211 -3.84 8.43 31.75
C GLN A 211 -4.93 8.36 30.69
N VAL A 212 -6.06 7.73 31.03
CA VAL A 212 -7.21 7.61 30.10
C VAL A 212 -7.82 8.98 29.81
N ILE A 213 -8.04 9.25 28.52
CA ILE A 213 -8.81 10.41 28.06
C ILE A 213 -10.29 10.01 28.04
N GLU A 214 -11.04 10.54 28.99
CA GLU A 214 -12.47 10.27 29.17
C GLU A 214 -13.33 11.01 28.13
N ASN A 215 -14.05 10.26 27.30
CA ASN A 215 -15.00 10.77 26.29
C ASN A 215 -14.36 11.75 25.27
N PRO A 216 -13.36 11.30 24.47
CA PRO A 216 -12.77 12.12 23.41
C PRO A 216 -13.79 12.48 22.33
N SER A 217 -13.57 13.60 21.62
CA SER A 217 -14.34 13.92 20.41
C SER A 217 -13.89 13.08 19.22
N GLU A 218 -14.73 12.95 18.18
CA GLU A 218 -14.45 12.09 17.01
C GLU A 218 -13.15 12.46 16.28
N ASP A 219 -12.88 13.76 16.12
CA ASP A 219 -11.64 14.29 15.54
C ASP A 219 -10.45 14.35 16.51
N GLN A 220 -10.61 13.94 17.78
CA GLN A 220 -9.50 14.03 18.74
C GLN A 220 -8.46 12.95 18.46
N THR A 221 -7.19 13.37 18.39
CA THR A 221 -6.05 12.49 18.16
C THR A 221 -5.18 12.30 19.39
N SER A 222 -4.51 11.15 19.49
CA SER A 222 -3.40 10.89 20.42
C SER A 222 -2.36 9.97 19.79
N GLN A 223 -1.10 10.11 20.20
CA GLN A 223 -0.07 9.10 19.92
C GLN A 223 -0.29 7.83 20.77
N PHE A 224 -0.94 7.95 21.94
CA PHE A 224 -0.94 6.94 22.99
C PHE A 224 -2.29 6.23 23.13
N TRP A 225 -2.28 4.90 23.14
CA TRP A 225 -3.47 4.05 23.11
C TRP A 225 -3.31 2.79 23.97
N ARG A 226 -4.43 2.20 24.39
CA ARG A 226 -4.46 0.95 25.16
C ARG A 226 -5.53 0.00 24.60
N VAL A 227 -5.13 -1.24 24.31
CA VAL A 227 -6.04 -2.34 23.94
C VAL A 227 -6.07 -3.34 25.08
N LYS A 228 -7.22 -3.50 25.75
CA LYS A 228 -7.40 -4.53 26.78
C LYS A 228 -7.68 -5.87 26.09
N VAL A 229 -6.91 -6.90 26.42
CA VAL A 229 -6.86 -8.13 25.61
C VAL A 229 -7.34 -9.37 26.36
N HIS A 230 -8.04 -10.24 25.63
CA HIS A 230 -8.48 -11.53 26.14
C HIS A 230 -7.34 -12.55 26.26
N THR A 231 -7.40 -13.35 27.31
CA THR A 231 -6.39 -14.35 27.71
C THR A 231 -7.03 -15.46 28.53
N GLY A 232 -6.50 -16.67 28.52
CA GLY A 232 -6.93 -17.75 29.41
C GLY A 232 -8.09 -18.59 28.87
N GLU A 233 -9.08 -18.88 29.72
CA GLU A 233 -10.20 -19.77 29.38
C GLU A 233 -11.07 -19.19 28.25
N GLY A 234 -11.38 -20.03 27.25
CA GLY A 234 -12.08 -19.63 26.02
C GLY A 234 -11.17 -19.09 24.90
N TYR A 235 -9.90 -18.79 25.17
CA TYR A 235 -8.96 -18.25 24.18
C TYR A 235 -7.77 -19.21 24.06
N THR A 236 -7.87 -20.18 23.15
CA THR A 236 -6.93 -21.30 22.98
C THR A 236 -6.32 -21.36 21.58
N TYR A 237 -5.11 -21.91 21.51
CA TYR A 237 -4.47 -22.25 20.24
C TYR A 237 -4.79 -23.68 19.81
N HIS A 238 -4.85 -23.91 18.51
CA HIS A 238 -5.21 -25.19 17.90
C HIS A 238 -4.17 -25.59 16.84
N MET A 239 -3.98 -26.90 16.61
CA MET A 239 -3.09 -27.43 15.57
C MET A 239 -3.77 -28.50 14.71
N ALA A 240 -3.37 -28.62 13.45
CA ALA A 240 -3.84 -29.67 12.55
C ALA A 240 -3.71 -31.07 13.18
N PRO A 241 -4.74 -31.95 13.15
CA PRO A 241 -4.68 -33.27 13.82
C PRO A 241 -3.52 -34.18 13.38
N THR A 242 -2.90 -33.89 12.24
CA THR A 242 -1.73 -34.58 11.67
C THR A 242 -0.38 -33.95 12.03
N ALA A 243 -0.34 -32.75 12.61
CA ALA A 243 0.89 -32.11 13.06
C ALA A 243 1.56 -32.91 14.21
N SER A 244 2.87 -32.73 14.34
CA SER A 244 3.75 -33.41 15.29
C SER A 244 3.15 -33.52 16.68
N ALA A 245 2.97 -34.76 17.15
CA ALA A 245 2.39 -35.05 18.46
C ALA A 245 3.14 -34.35 19.63
N THR A 246 4.43 -34.07 19.47
CA THR A 246 5.24 -33.31 20.44
C THR A 246 4.83 -31.84 20.49
N LEU A 247 4.59 -31.20 19.34
CA LEU A 247 4.11 -29.82 19.27
C LEU A 247 2.66 -29.74 19.77
N ARG A 248 1.80 -30.65 19.32
CA ARG A 248 0.40 -30.69 19.77
C ARG A 248 0.28 -30.88 21.27
N GLN A 249 1.08 -31.76 21.88
CA GLN A 249 1.12 -31.90 23.35
C GLN A 249 1.54 -30.61 24.10
N LYS A 250 2.22 -29.65 23.45
CA LYS A 250 2.67 -28.38 24.03
C LYS A 250 1.75 -27.19 23.71
N TYR A 251 1.05 -27.22 22.56
CA TYR A 251 0.32 -26.05 22.02
C TYR A 251 -1.16 -26.27 21.72
N ASP A 252 -1.59 -27.49 21.42
CA ASP A 252 -2.99 -27.81 21.09
C ASP A 252 -3.83 -27.71 22.38
N GLY A 253 -4.72 -26.71 22.45
CA GLY A 253 -5.41 -26.30 23.67
C GLY A 253 -4.59 -25.43 24.65
N ARG A 254 -3.41 -24.91 24.27
CA ARG A 254 -2.69 -23.92 25.10
C ARG A 254 -3.50 -22.63 25.12
N GLN A 255 -3.75 -22.09 26.31
CA GLN A 255 -4.44 -20.80 26.45
C GLN A 255 -3.52 -19.63 26.08
N VAL A 256 -4.08 -18.59 25.45
CA VAL A 256 -3.41 -17.31 25.14
C VAL A 256 -2.97 -16.62 26.43
N GLN A 257 -1.72 -16.18 26.47
CA GLN A 257 -1.11 -15.42 27.56
C GLN A 257 -0.85 -13.96 27.13
N LEU A 258 -0.74 -13.05 28.09
CA LEU A 258 -0.55 -11.61 27.81
C LEU A 258 0.74 -11.32 27.03
N ASP A 259 1.83 -12.04 27.31
CA ASP A 259 3.10 -11.89 26.57
C ASP A 259 3.05 -12.38 25.11
N ASP A 260 2.14 -13.30 24.77
CA ASP A 260 2.02 -13.84 23.41
C ASP A 260 1.66 -12.73 22.40
N TYR A 261 0.97 -11.67 22.84
CA TYR A 261 0.60 -10.50 22.04
C TYR A 261 1.80 -9.65 21.60
N LEU A 262 2.94 -9.74 22.29
CA LEU A 262 4.16 -9.06 21.85
C LEU A 262 4.95 -9.88 20.80
N THR A 263 4.68 -11.18 20.67
CA THR A 263 5.44 -12.07 19.79
C THR A 263 5.44 -11.66 18.32
N PRO A 264 4.32 -11.25 17.69
CA PRO A 264 4.33 -10.86 16.28
C PRO A 264 5.23 -9.65 16.00
N PHE A 265 5.16 -8.63 16.86
CA PHE A 265 5.99 -7.43 16.76
C PHE A 265 7.48 -7.77 16.95
N LYS A 266 7.81 -8.59 17.97
CA LYS A 266 9.15 -9.13 18.18
C LYS A 266 9.64 -9.94 16.96
N ALA A 267 8.79 -10.78 16.38
CA ALA A 267 9.11 -11.62 15.23
C ALA A 267 9.44 -10.79 13.98
N MET A 268 8.58 -9.83 13.63
CA MET A 268 8.78 -8.91 12.50
C MET A 268 10.08 -8.09 12.64
N LEU A 269 10.28 -7.41 13.78
CA LEU A 269 11.46 -6.56 13.98
C LEU A 269 12.77 -7.38 14.09
N ASN A 270 12.81 -8.44 14.91
CA ASN A 270 14.04 -9.20 15.17
C ASN A 270 14.52 -10.00 13.96
N ALA A 271 13.60 -10.62 13.23
CA ALA A 271 13.92 -11.43 12.06
C ALA A 271 13.95 -10.61 10.75
N ARG A 272 13.63 -9.30 10.82
CA ARG A 272 13.42 -8.37 9.70
C ARG A 272 12.61 -9.04 8.59
N LEU A 273 11.41 -9.50 8.95
CA LEU A 273 10.40 -10.02 8.01
C LEU A 273 9.78 -8.86 7.24
N LEU A 274 9.32 -9.04 6.00
CA LEU A 274 8.85 -7.96 5.12
C LEU A 274 7.98 -6.89 5.80
N ARG A 275 7.01 -7.27 6.65
CA ARG A 275 6.12 -6.36 7.39
C ARG A 275 6.74 -5.65 8.60
N TYR A 276 8.03 -5.81 8.88
CA TYR A 276 8.77 -4.93 9.80
C TYR A 276 8.66 -3.47 9.34
N ALA A 277 8.58 -3.27 8.02
CA ALA A 277 8.20 -2.06 7.32
C ALA A 277 7.05 -1.29 8.00
N ASP A 278 5.91 -1.96 8.16
CA ASP A 278 4.66 -1.37 8.65
C ASP A 278 4.82 -0.81 10.07
N LEU A 279 5.64 -1.48 10.89
CA LEU A 279 5.93 -1.10 12.27
C LEU A 279 6.89 0.09 12.40
N VAL A 280 7.70 0.37 11.37
CA VAL A 280 8.68 1.46 11.33
C VAL A 280 8.26 2.62 10.40
N SER A 281 7.03 2.59 9.88
CA SER A 281 6.50 3.62 8.98
C SER A 281 6.34 4.98 9.68
N ASP A 282 6.77 6.03 8.99
CA ASP A 282 6.68 7.42 9.42
C ASP A 282 5.23 7.93 9.59
N THR A 283 4.24 7.24 9.00
CA THR A 283 2.81 7.61 9.00
C THR A 283 1.95 6.76 9.95
N SER A 284 2.25 5.46 10.04
CA SER A 284 1.42 4.45 10.73
C SER A 284 2.17 3.58 11.74
N GLY A 285 3.49 3.73 11.83
CA GLY A 285 4.37 2.93 12.69
C GLY A 285 4.47 3.44 14.13
N PHE A 286 5.32 2.78 14.90
CA PHE A 286 5.42 2.92 16.35
C PHE A 286 6.74 3.57 16.78
N GLN A 287 6.69 4.37 17.85
CA GLN A 287 7.85 5.05 18.44
C GLN A 287 8.96 4.03 18.77
N GLY A 288 10.22 4.37 18.50
CA GLY A 288 11.36 3.52 18.86
C GLY A 288 11.52 2.24 18.02
N ALA A 289 10.58 1.91 17.12
CA ALA A 289 10.64 0.67 16.34
C ALA A 289 11.77 0.67 15.30
N MET A 290 12.02 1.82 14.64
CA MET A 290 13.12 1.96 13.69
C MET A 290 14.47 1.89 14.42
N GLU A 291 14.59 2.59 15.55
CA GLU A 291 15.76 2.61 16.42
C GLU A 291 16.10 1.18 16.88
N TYR A 292 15.11 0.45 17.38
CA TYR A 292 15.25 -0.94 17.83
C TYR A 292 15.73 -1.90 16.73
N VAL A 293 15.37 -1.67 15.46
CA VAL A 293 15.84 -2.50 14.34
C VAL A 293 17.35 -2.38 14.13
N TYR A 294 17.99 -1.27 14.55
CA TYR A 294 19.43 -1.04 14.41
C TYR A 294 20.22 -1.07 15.73
N ASP A 295 19.60 -0.82 16.89
CA ASP A 295 20.24 -0.93 18.20
C ASP A 295 20.50 -2.41 18.55
N THR A 296 21.78 -2.78 18.49
CA THR A 296 22.22 -4.15 18.76
C THR A 296 22.18 -4.54 20.24
N GLN A 297 22.07 -3.58 21.16
CA GLN A 297 21.96 -3.81 22.61
C GLN A 297 20.50 -3.96 23.02
N ALA A 298 19.59 -3.14 22.49
CA ALA A 298 18.15 -3.25 22.73
C ALA A 298 17.60 -4.62 22.29
N GLN A 299 18.07 -5.16 21.15
CA GLN A 299 17.74 -6.52 20.68
C GLN A 299 18.22 -7.65 21.62
N GLN A 300 19.19 -7.38 22.49
CA GLN A 300 19.69 -8.32 23.51
C GLN A 300 19.11 -8.03 24.92
N GLY A 301 18.36 -6.93 25.08
CA GLY A 301 17.78 -6.48 26.34
C GLY A 301 16.42 -7.10 26.66
N ALA A 302 15.82 -6.65 27.76
CA ALA A 302 14.42 -6.96 28.05
C ALA A 302 13.51 -6.02 27.26
N TRP A 303 12.40 -6.53 26.70
CA TRP A 303 11.53 -5.77 25.79
C TRP A 303 10.94 -4.48 26.40
N LYS A 304 10.69 -4.46 27.71
CA LYS A 304 10.26 -3.25 28.44
C LYS A 304 11.29 -2.10 28.43
N ASP A 305 12.55 -2.42 28.16
CA ASP A 305 13.68 -1.48 28.15
C ASP A 305 14.13 -1.18 26.69
N SER A 306 13.39 -1.64 25.68
CA SER A 306 13.79 -1.59 24.26
C SER A 306 13.59 -0.24 23.56
N GLY A 307 12.85 0.67 24.19
CA GLY A 307 12.38 1.92 23.56
C GLY A 307 11.17 1.78 22.63
N VAL A 308 10.80 0.56 22.22
CA VAL A 308 9.66 0.32 21.31
C VAL A 308 8.34 0.66 22.00
N GLY A 309 7.52 1.48 21.33
CA GLY A 309 6.20 1.94 21.75
C GLY A 309 5.09 0.88 21.68
N ILE A 310 5.39 -0.38 21.99
CA ILE A 310 4.42 -1.49 22.05
C ILE A 310 4.74 -2.30 23.30
N GLN A 311 3.98 -2.13 24.37
CA GLN A 311 4.37 -2.63 25.70
C GLN A 311 3.23 -3.34 26.43
N VAL A 312 3.57 -4.40 27.16
CA VAL A 312 2.63 -5.11 28.05
C VAL A 312 2.37 -4.30 29.31
N ASN A 313 1.10 -4.20 29.69
CA ASN A 313 0.63 -3.59 30.91
C ASN A 313 -0.15 -4.61 31.74
N GLU A 314 0.57 -5.37 32.56
CA GLU A 314 0.05 -6.42 33.46
C GLU A 314 -1.05 -5.91 34.41
N ALA A 315 -1.03 -4.62 34.78
CA ALA A 315 -1.97 -4.05 35.74
C ALA A 315 -3.37 -3.80 35.14
N GLU A 316 -3.44 -3.61 33.82
CA GLU A 316 -4.67 -3.27 33.09
C GLU A 316 -5.19 -4.42 32.21
N GLN A 317 -4.42 -5.53 32.13
CA GLN A 317 -4.56 -6.64 31.17
C GLN A 317 -4.58 -6.15 29.71
N SER A 318 -3.57 -5.34 29.35
CA SER A 318 -3.53 -4.66 28.06
C SER A 318 -2.17 -4.66 27.38
N ILE A 319 -2.21 -4.36 26.08
CA ILE A 319 -1.06 -3.83 25.35
C ILE A 319 -1.28 -2.32 25.18
N ASP A 320 -0.26 -1.55 25.53
CA ASP A 320 -0.22 -0.10 25.43
C ASP A 320 0.67 0.26 24.22
N PHE A 321 0.17 1.14 23.35
CA PHE A 321 0.76 1.51 22.06
C PHE A 321 1.10 3.00 22.02
N ALA A 322 2.21 3.36 21.37
CA ALA A 322 2.64 4.71 21.08
C ALA A 322 3.03 4.84 19.60
N PHE A 323 2.15 5.44 18.79
CA PHE A 323 2.38 5.71 17.37
C PHE A 323 3.35 6.89 17.17
N ILE A 324 4.01 6.92 16.00
CA ILE A 324 4.84 8.07 15.59
C ILE A 324 3.97 9.31 15.42
N GLN A 325 2.90 9.21 14.62
CA GLN A 325 1.91 10.28 14.42
C GLN A 325 0.71 10.14 15.38
N PRO A 326 0.06 11.24 15.79
CA PRO A 326 -1.21 11.18 16.50
C PRO A 326 -2.31 10.56 15.62
N GLN A 327 -2.96 9.50 16.12
CA GLN A 327 -4.09 8.81 15.47
C GLN A 327 -5.41 9.21 16.13
N SER A 328 -6.54 9.18 15.42
CA SER A 328 -7.88 9.21 16.05
C SER A 328 -8.31 7.80 16.46
N THR A 329 -9.38 7.67 17.27
CA THR A 329 -9.89 6.35 17.73
C THR A 329 -10.13 5.38 16.58
N SER A 330 -10.66 5.87 15.45
CA SER A 330 -10.96 5.03 14.30
C SER A 330 -9.71 4.63 13.52
N TYR A 331 -8.76 5.54 13.27
CA TYR A 331 -7.49 5.18 12.65
C TYR A 331 -6.65 4.23 13.53
N ALA A 332 -6.61 4.46 14.85
CA ALA A 332 -5.96 3.56 15.80
C ALA A 332 -6.61 2.17 15.82
N ARG A 333 -7.95 2.09 15.73
CA ARG A 333 -8.68 0.81 15.60
C ARG A 333 -8.31 0.08 14.32
N THR A 334 -8.34 0.75 13.16
CA THR A 334 -8.03 0.13 11.86
C THR A 334 -6.56 -0.26 11.72
N ALA A 335 -5.63 0.54 12.25
CA ALA A 335 -4.21 0.17 12.31
C ALA A 335 -3.99 -1.11 13.12
N LEU A 336 -4.77 -1.31 14.20
CA LEU A 336 -4.65 -2.45 15.11
C LEU A 336 -5.63 -3.61 14.81
N SER A 337 -6.44 -3.53 13.74
CA SER A 337 -7.40 -4.58 13.36
C SER A 337 -6.83 -5.65 12.43
N SER A 338 -5.50 -5.74 12.28
CA SER A 338 -4.86 -6.71 11.39
C SER A 338 -4.59 -8.06 12.06
N GLY A 339 -4.90 -9.16 11.37
CA GLY A 339 -4.53 -10.53 11.79
C GLY A 339 -3.01 -10.75 11.88
N LEU A 340 -2.19 -9.86 11.29
CA LEU A 340 -0.74 -9.80 11.50
C LEU A 340 -0.36 -9.73 12.99
N TYR A 341 -1.23 -9.18 13.85
CA TYR A 341 -0.96 -8.96 15.27
C TYR A 341 -1.65 -9.97 16.19
N SER A 342 -2.22 -11.05 15.62
CA SER A 342 -2.69 -12.23 16.34
C SER A 342 -1.58 -12.76 17.25
N PRO A 343 -1.82 -12.95 18.56
CA PRO A 343 -0.80 -13.42 19.49
C PRO A 343 -0.28 -14.80 19.10
N VAL A 344 0.99 -15.09 19.42
CA VAL A 344 1.65 -16.37 19.18
C VAL A 344 2.58 -16.69 20.36
N PRO A 345 2.68 -17.95 20.84
CA PRO A 345 3.66 -18.32 21.85
C PRO A 345 5.09 -18.09 21.34
N ALA A 346 5.91 -17.33 22.06
CA ALA A 346 7.31 -17.11 21.66
C ALA A 346 8.08 -18.44 21.60
N GLU A 347 7.77 -19.36 22.51
CA GLU A 347 8.36 -20.70 22.56
C GLU A 347 7.95 -21.61 21.37
N PHE A 348 6.85 -21.30 20.67
CA PHE A 348 6.46 -22.01 19.44
C PHE A 348 7.41 -21.67 18.30
N LEU A 349 7.72 -20.38 18.15
CA LEU A 349 8.73 -19.92 17.18
C LEU A 349 10.12 -20.50 17.53
N GLU A 350 10.49 -20.55 18.81
CA GLU A 350 11.74 -21.24 19.20
C GLU A 350 11.76 -22.71 18.79
N ASP A 351 10.69 -23.48 19.05
CA ASP A 351 10.62 -24.91 18.70
C ASP A 351 10.71 -25.14 17.17
N ILE A 352 9.86 -24.48 16.38
CA ILE A 352 9.83 -24.66 14.90
C ILE A 352 11.07 -24.02 14.22
N GLY A 353 11.75 -23.11 14.92
CA GLY A 353 13.05 -22.56 14.55
C GLY A 353 14.25 -23.42 14.97
N GLY A 354 14.04 -24.57 15.62
CA GLY A 354 15.12 -25.46 16.07
C GLY A 354 15.95 -24.91 17.25
N GLY A 355 15.32 -24.14 18.13
CA GLY A 355 15.95 -23.38 19.22
C GLY A 355 16.34 -21.94 18.82
N SER A 356 15.71 -21.37 17.78
CA SER A 356 16.01 -20.03 17.27
C SER A 356 14.73 -19.27 16.90
N PHE A 357 14.34 -18.33 17.74
CA PHE A 357 13.16 -17.47 17.54
C PHE A 357 13.12 -16.83 16.14
N ASN A 358 14.24 -16.27 15.66
CA ASN A 358 14.33 -15.62 14.35
C ASN A 358 14.23 -16.59 13.16
N ALA A 359 14.60 -17.87 13.34
CA ALA A 359 14.35 -18.89 12.33
C ALA A 359 12.88 -19.33 12.37
N GLY A 360 12.30 -19.45 13.57
CA GLY A 360 10.88 -19.74 13.76
C GLY A 360 9.96 -18.70 13.13
N ALA A 361 10.26 -17.42 13.32
CA ALA A 361 9.55 -16.29 12.73
C ALA A 361 9.46 -16.38 11.19
N LYS A 362 10.46 -16.96 10.53
CA LYS A 362 10.49 -17.21 9.07
C LYS A 362 9.82 -18.54 8.69
N ASN A 363 9.94 -19.57 9.54
CA ASN A 363 9.31 -20.88 9.33
C ASN A 363 7.80 -20.86 9.57
N PHE A 364 7.28 -19.98 10.46
CA PHE A 364 5.86 -19.83 10.77
C PHE A 364 5.01 -19.80 9.50
N GLY A 365 3.87 -20.49 9.48
CA GLY A 365 2.96 -20.50 8.33
C GLY A 365 3.45 -21.27 7.09
N THR A 366 4.70 -21.75 7.04
CA THR A 366 5.23 -22.50 5.88
C THR A 366 4.95 -24.01 5.96
N ARG A 367 4.96 -24.69 4.80
CA ARG A 367 4.84 -26.16 4.74
C ARG A 367 6.05 -26.84 5.40
N SER A 368 5.84 -27.65 6.45
CA SER A 368 6.91 -28.42 7.11
C SER A 368 7.40 -29.64 6.32
N GLY A 369 6.67 -30.03 5.27
CA GLY A 369 6.98 -31.17 4.41
C GLY A 369 6.17 -31.15 3.11
N SER A 370 6.38 -32.15 2.25
CA SER A 370 5.71 -32.26 0.95
C SER A 370 4.50 -33.19 0.92
N ASP A 371 4.22 -33.93 2.00
CA ASP A 371 3.01 -34.75 2.13
C ASP A 371 1.80 -33.83 2.40
N PRO A 372 0.78 -33.80 1.52
CA PRO A 372 -0.37 -32.90 1.69
C PRO A 372 -1.14 -33.06 3.01
N ARG A 373 -1.04 -34.21 3.69
CA ARG A 373 -1.68 -34.41 5.00
C ARG A 373 -0.76 -34.13 6.19
N ASN A 374 0.55 -34.07 6.01
CA ASN A 374 1.54 -34.04 7.10
C ASN A 374 2.58 -32.92 6.87
N CYS A 375 2.12 -31.68 6.68
CA CYS A 375 2.98 -30.53 6.39
C CYS A 375 2.70 -29.28 7.26
N PHE A 376 2.04 -29.45 8.42
CA PHE A 376 1.46 -28.36 9.22
C PHE A 376 2.23 -28.02 10.52
N ASP A 377 3.43 -28.56 10.74
CA ASP A 377 4.14 -28.39 12.03
C ASP A 377 4.46 -26.93 12.37
N ASN A 378 4.58 -26.07 11.34
CA ASN A 378 4.89 -24.65 11.49
C ASN A 378 3.63 -23.75 11.60
N ILE A 379 2.43 -24.34 11.65
CA ILE A 379 1.15 -23.61 11.73
C ILE A 379 0.55 -23.79 13.12
N LEU A 380 0.19 -22.67 13.75
CA LEU A 380 -0.57 -22.62 14.99
C LEU A 380 -1.75 -21.68 14.78
N VAL A 381 -2.93 -22.10 15.21
CA VAL A 381 -4.20 -21.45 14.85
C VAL A 381 -4.83 -20.77 16.06
N LEU A 382 -5.28 -19.53 15.86
CA LEU A 382 -6.18 -18.78 16.75
C LEU A 382 -7.36 -18.16 15.96
N GLY A 383 -7.55 -18.56 14.70
CA GLY A 383 -8.71 -18.22 13.87
C GLY A 383 -9.77 -19.31 13.89
N ALA A 384 -10.84 -19.12 13.11
CA ALA A 384 -11.97 -20.05 13.04
C ALA A 384 -11.67 -21.39 12.36
N TYR A 385 -10.55 -21.51 11.62
CA TYR A 385 -10.29 -22.65 10.73
C TYR A 385 -8.85 -23.19 10.81
N VAL A 386 -8.72 -24.52 10.86
CA VAL A 386 -7.43 -25.24 10.89
C VAL A 386 -7.19 -25.93 9.54
N PRO A 387 -6.05 -25.71 8.86
CA PRO A 387 -5.72 -26.42 7.63
C PRO A 387 -5.33 -27.88 7.92
N THR A 388 -5.94 -28.83 7.21
CA THR A 388 -5.70 -30.28 7.38
C THR A 388 -5.31 -31.01 6.09
N TYR A 389 -5.41 -30.33 4.95
CA TYR A 389 -4.88 -30.78 3.67
C TYR A 389 -4.27 -29.62 2.88
N TRP A 390 -3.09 -29.81 2.27
CA TRP A 390 -2.46 -28.82 1.39
C TRP A 390 -1.62 -29.52 0.31
N GLU A 391 -2.22 -29.72 -0.86
CA GLU A 391 -1.50 -30.13 -2.06
C GLU A 391 -1.01 -28.91 -2.84
N ASP A 392 0.32 -28.86 -3.01
CA ASP A 392 1.09 -27.76 -3.62
C ASP A 392 0.46 -27.31 -4.95
N GLN A 393 0.14 -26.01 -5.07
CA GLN A 393 -0.42 -25.41 -6.29
C GLN A 393 -1.75 -26.05 -6.78
N GLN A 394 -2.48 -26.79 -5.93
CA GLN A 394 -3.70 -27.53 -6.34
C GLN A 394 -4.90 -27.37 -5.40
N LYS A 395 -4.77 -27.69 -4.10
CA LYS A 395 -5.89 -27.61 -3.14
C LYS A 395 -5.41 -27.44 -1.70
N ILE A 396 -6.06 -26.54 -0.96
CA ILE A 396 -6.00 -26.46 0.51
C ILE A 396 -7.39 -26.81 1.08
N VAL A 397 -7.45 -27.51 2.20
CA VAL A 397 -8.70 -27.81 2.92
C VAL A 397 -8.53 -27.51 4.41
N TYR A 398 -9.60 -26.95 4.98
CA TYR A 398 -9.69 -26.49 6.36
C TYR A 398 -10.90 -27.11 7.07
N GLU A 399 -10.74 -27.39 8.37
CA GLU A 399 -11.79 -27.84 9.30
C GLU A 399 -12.13 -26.71 10.30
N SER A 400 -13.38 -26.60 10.73
CA SER A 400 -13.82 -25.62 11.72
C SER A 400 -13.25 -25.88 13.12
N VAL A 401 -13.01 -24.83 13.90
CA VAL A 401 -12.62 -24.92 15.32
C VAL A 401 -13.87 -24.77 16.20
N ASP A 402 -14.40 -25.91 16.67
CA ASP A 402 -15.64 -26.00 17.47
C ASP A 402 -15.69 -25.08 18.70
N ASP A 403 -14.55 -24.82 19.34
CA ASP A 403 -14.40 -24.01 20.56
C ASP A 403 -13.71 -22.65 20.33
N TYR A 404 -13.64 -22.19 19.06
CA TYR A 404 -13.21 -20.83 18.73
C TYR A 404 -14.17 -19.79 19.36
N TYR A 405 -13.60 -18.73 19.94
CA TYR A 405 -14.33 -17.79 20.79
C TYR A 405 -15.41 -16.97 20.06
N GLU A 406 -15.40 -16.93 18.74
CA GLU A 406 -16.45 -16.35 17.87
C GLU A 406 -17.11 -17.38 16.93
N ALA A 407 -17.05 -18.67 17.25
CA ALA A 407 -17.66 -19.75 16.45
C ALA A 407 -19.19 -19.61 16.24
N ASP A 408 -19.88 -18.78 17.02
CA ASP A 408 -21.30 -18.47 16.83
C ASP A 408 -21.61 -17.71 15.53
N GLN A 409 -20.58 -17.16 14.87
CA GLN A 409 -20.69 -16.39 13.63
C GLN A 409 -20.25 -17.16 12.39
N TYR A 410 -19.46 -18.22 12.54
CA TYR A 410 -18.89 -19.02 11.44
C TYR A 410 -19.66 -20.33 11.30
N HIS A 411 -20.44 -20.48 10.24
CA HIS A 411 -21.45 -21.56 10.13
C HIS A 411 -21.14 -22.63 9.07
N TYR A 412 -19.90 -22.73 8.60
CA TYR A 412 -19.45 -23.83 7.73
C TYR A 412 -18.53 -24.78 8.52
N ASP A 413 -18.80 -26.09 8.42
CA ASP A 413 -17.98 -27.17 9.00
C ASP A 413 -16.51 -27.17 8.51
N GLY A 414 -16.24 -26.48 7.40
CA GLY A 414 -14.91 -26.38 6.80
C GLY A 414 -14.92 -25.64 5.46
N TYR A 415 -13.74 -25.55 4.85
CA TYR A 415 -13.50 -24.92 3.56
C TYR A 415 -12.62 -25.78 2.66
N THR A 416 -12.89 -25.74 1.36
CA THR A 416 -12.00 -26.19 0.29
C THR A 416 -11.60 -24.98 -0.55
N GLU A 417 -10.30 -24.70 -0.65
CA GLU A 417 -9.72 -23.73 -1.59
C GLU A 417 -9.09 -24.50 -2.76
N VAL A 418 -9.58 -24.32 -3.98
CA VAL A 418 -8.98 -24.90 -5.20
C VAL A 418 -8.10 -23.87 -5.90
N ILE A 419 -6.90 -24.26 -6.34
CA ILE A 419 -5.93 -23.36 -6.96
C ILE A 419 -5.95 -23.53 -8.48
N PHE A 420 -6.36 -22.49 -9.22
CA PHE A 420 -6.38 -22.45 -10.69
C PHE A 420 -5.33 -21.46 -11.21
N SER A 421 -4.18 -21.94 -11.66
CA SER A 421 -3.06 -21.07 -12.07
C SER A 421 -2.97 -20.81 -13.58
N GLY A 422 -2.39 -19.66 -13.95
CA GLY A 422 -2.09 -19.25 -15.33
C GLY A 422 -3.18 -18.41 -16.02
N GLU A 423 -2.94 -18.02 -17.27
CA GLU A 423 -3.74 -17.03 -18.03
C GLU A 423 -5.24 -17.35 -18.22
N ASN A 424 -5.66 -18.59 -17.91
CA ASN A 424 -7.03 -19.06 -18.05
C ASN A 424 -7.67 -19.43 -16.69
N ALA A 425 -7.07 -19.01 -15.57
CA ALA A 425 -7.51 -19.30 -14.20
C ALA A 425 -9.04 -19.17 -14.00
N ASP A 426 -9.59 -17.98 -14.25
CA ASP A 426 -11.02 -17.70 -14.06
C ASP A 426 -11.92 -18.54 -14.98
N VAL A 427 -11.43 -18.88 -16.18
CA VAL A 427 -12.16 -19.74 -17.12
C VAL A 427 -12.15 -21.19 -16.63
N LEU A 428 -11.07 -21.65 -16.00
CA LEU A 428 -11.02 -22.98 -15.39
C LEU A 428 -11.90 -23.07 -14.15
N ALA A 429 -11.83 -22.06 -13.26
CA ALA A 429 -12.72 -21.94 -12.10
C ALA A 429 -14.20 -21.91 -12.51
N TYR A 430 -14.54 -21.10 -13.53
CA TYR A 430 -15.91 -21.03 -14.04
C TYR A 430 -16.41 -22.38 -14.60
N ASN A 431 -15.56 -23.13 -15.29
CA ASN A 431 -15.90 -24.50 -15.73
C ASN A 431 -16.09 -25.46 -14.54
N ALA A 432 -15.31 -25.33 -13.47
CA ALA A 432 -15.47 -26.13 -12.25
C ALA A 432 -16.81 -25.83 -11.54
N PHE A 433 -17.18 -24.55 -11.42
CA PHE A 433 -18.50 -24.14 -10.93
C PHE A 433 -19.65 -24.75 -11.76
N LEU A 434 -19.57 -24.65 -13.10
CA LEU A 434 -20.55 -25.27 -14.01
C LEU A 434 -20.64 -26.81 -13.89
N ASN A 435 -19.54 -27.45 -13.47
CA ASN A 435 -19.46 -28.89 -13.17
C ASN A 435 -19.97 -29.27 -11.77
N ASN A 436 -20.39 -28.30 -10.94
CA ASN A 436 -20.82 -28.47 -9.54
C ASN A 436 -19.67 -28.73 -8.55
N GLU A 437 -18.48 -28.18 -8.81
CA GLU A 437 -17.25 -28.35 -8.01
C GLU A 437 -16.92 -27.15 -7.10
N LEU A 438 -17.53 -25.97 -7.35
CA LEU A 438 -17.35 -24.74 -6.57
C LEU A 438 -18.69 -24.15 -6.11
N ASP A 439 -18.67 -23.45 -4.98
CA ASP A 439 -19.81 -22.71 -4.40
C ASP A 439 -19.89 -21.24 -4.83
N GLU A 440 -18.75 -20.63 -5.17
CA GLU A 440 -18.62 -19.23 -5.58
C GLU A 440 -17.66 -19.15 -6.77
N VAL A 441 -17.98 -18.30 -7.76
CA VAL A 441 -17.07 -17.99 -8.86
C VAL A 441 -17.34 -16.63 -9.49
N SER A 442 -16.28 -15.92 -9.88
CA SER A 442 -16.39 -14.71 -10.69
C SER A 442 -16.73 -15.08 -12.14
N ILE A 443 -17.80 -14.52 -12.70
CA ILE A 443 -18.17 -14.78 -14.10
C ILE A 443 -17.16 -14.06 -15.02
N PRO A 444 -16.35 -14.79 -15.82
CA PRO A 444 -15.35 -14.17 -16.68
C PRO A 444 -16.02 -13.41 -17.84
N VAL A 445 -15.35 -12.37 -18.35
CA VAL A 445 -15.86 -11.47 -19.42
C VAL A 445 -16.43 -12.22 -20.64
N SER A 446 -15.79 -13.33 -21.02
CA SER A 446 -16.22 -14.19 -22.13
C SER A 446 -17.57 -14.90 -21.92
N GLN A 447 -18.01 -15.05 -20.66
CA GLN A 447 -19.27 -15.71 -20.26
C GLN A 447 -20.32 -14.73 -19.74
N LEU A 448 -19.89 -13.53 -19.29
CA LEU A 448 -20.72 -12.47 -18.73
C LEU A 448 -22.02 -12.20 -19.52
N LYS A 449 -21.92 -12.14 -20.86
CA LYS A 449 -23.08 -11.87 -21.74
C LYS A 449 -24.17 -12.94 -21.67
N ALA A 450 -23.81 -14.19 -21.38
CA ALA A 450 -24.75 -15.28 -21.21
C ALA A 450 -25.30 -15.34 -19.78
N HIS A 451 -24.43 -15.18 -18.77
CA HIS A 451 -24.72 -15.59 -17.40
C HIS A 451 -24.96 -14.48 -16.38
N ARG A 452 -24.66 -13.20 -16.67
CA ARG A 452 -24.81 -12.08 -15.68
C ARG A 452 -26.23 -11.81 -15.16
N ASN A 453 -27.24 -12.53 -15.67
CA ASN A 453 -28.64 -12.42 -15.26
C ASN A 453 -29.19 -13.75 -14.69
N ASP A 454 -28.33 -14.74 -14.45
CA ASP A 454 -28.73 -16.02 -13.86
C ASP A 454 -29.16 -15.85 -12.40
N PRO A 455 -29.98 -16.78 -11.85
CA PRO A 455 -30.26 -16.81 -10.42
C PRO A 455 -28.97 -16.91 -9.60
N ASN A 456 -28.99 -16.29 -8.40
CA ASN A 456 -27.87 -16.26 -7.45
C ASN A 456 -26.58 -15.60 -7.95
N VAL A 457 -26.62 -14.94 -9.13
CA VAL A 457 -25.58 -13.98 -9.51
C VAL A 457 -25.79 -12.72 -8.69
N LEU A 458 -24.81 -12.41 -7.84
CA LEU A 458 -24.73 -11.16 -7.13
C LEU A 458 -23.67 -10.29 -7.81
N ARG A 459 -23.99 -9.01 -8.00
CA ARG A 459 -22.96 -8.06 -8.37
C ARG A 459 -22.11 -7.77 -7.14
N THR A 460 -20.84 -8.14 -7.24
CA THR A 460 -19.75 -7.70 -6.38
C THR A 460 -19.52 -6.21 -6.57
N GLU A 461 -18.45 -5.76 -5.97
CA GLU A 461 -17.97 -4.40 -5.88
C GLU A 461 -16.56 -4.52 -6.72
N GLY A 462 -15.66 -3.65 -7.30
CA GLY A 462 -15.46 -2.24 -7.83
C GLY A 462 -14.48 -1.18 -7.17
N SER A 463 -13.70 -1.48 -6.12
CA SER A 463 -12.80 -0.61 -5.35
C SER A 463 -11.55 -0.14 -6.09
N THR A 464 -11.06 -0.88 -7.07
CA THR A 464 -9.82 -0.58 -7.80
C THR A 464 -10.14 0.06 -9.15
N ILE A 465 -9.50 1.19 -9.46
CA ILE A 465 -9.66 1.81 -10.77
C ILE A 465 -8.62 1.27 -11.75
N ILE A 466 -9.08 0.50 -12.74
CA ILE A 466 -8.28 0.10 -13.89
C ILE A 466 -8.11 1.31 -14.81
N LYS A 467 -6.85 1.56 -15.17
CA LYS A 467 -6.42 2.80 -15.82
C LYS A 467 -5.33 2.53 -16.84
N LEU A 468 -5.19 3.43 -17.80
CA LEU A 468 -4.00 3.52 -18.64
C LEU A 468 -3.01 4.42 -17.92
N ASN A 469 -1.97 3.80 -17.37
CA ASN A 469 -0.84 4.49 -16.81
C ASN A 469 -0.04 5.16 -17.93
N LEU A 470 0.59 6.30 -17.66
CA LEU A 470 1.22 7.14 -18.68
C LEU A 470 2.70 7.37 -18.39
N ASN A 471 3.50 7.31 -19.45
CA ASN A 471 4.83 7.90 -19.48
C ASN A 471 4.75 9.24 -20.24
N SER A 472 4.51 10.31 -19.48
CA SER A 472 4.31 11.68 -19.97
C SER A 472 5.56 12.55 -19.82
N THR A 473 6.72 11.95 -19.54
CA THR A 473 8.01 12.67 -19.40
C THR A 473 8.45 13.32 -20.71
N THR A 474 9.17 14.44 -20.61
CA THR A 474 10.09 14.86 -21.68
C THR A 474 11.31 13.92 -21.74
N GLU A 475 12.10 13.97 -22.82
CA GLU A 475 13.37 13.22 -22.91
C GLU A 475 14.32 13.57 -21.74
N GLU A 476 14.33 14.83 -21.30
CA GLU A 476 15.14 15.32 -20.18
C GLU A 476 14.70 14.70 -18.84
N GLN A 477 13.39 14.74 -18.54
CA GLN A 477 12.80 14.11 -17.35
C GLN A 477 12.98 12.58 -17.35
N TRP A 478 12.86 11.93 -18.52
CA TRP A 478 13.12 10.49 -18.62
C TRP A 478 14.58 10.16 -18.31
N ILE A 479 15.53 10.97 -18.79
CA ILE A 479 16.96 10.80 -18.49
C ILE A 479 17.27 11.04 -17.01
N GLU A 480 16.53 11.93 -16.33
CA GLU A 480 16.65 12.18 -14.90
C GLU A 480 16.16 11.00 -14.04
N TYR A 481 15.01 10.40 -14.36
CA TYR A 481 14.51 9.23 -13.64
C TYR A 481 15.25 7.93 -14.00
N PHE A 482 15.59 7.75 -15.28
CA PHE A 482 15.91 6.43 -15.86
C PHE A 482 17.24 6.33 -16.63
N GLY A 483 17.95 7.44 -16.84
CA GLY A 483 19.19 7.46 -17.64
C GLY A 483 20.40 6.81 -16.97
N GLU A 484 21.60 7.04 -17.52
CA GLU A 484 22.87 6.47 -17.00
C GLU A 484 23.13 6.79 -15.50
N ASN A 485 22.52 7.87 -14.98
CA ASN A 485 22.57 8.27 -13.57
C ASN A 485 21.21 8.27 -12.86
N GLY A 486 20.16 7.70 -13.48
CA GLY A 486 18.75 7.87 -13.11
C GLY A 486 18.41 7.68 -11.63
N THR A 487 17.49 8.51 -11.11
CA THR A 487 17.09 8.51 -9.69
C THR A 487 16.24 7.31 -9.29
N ILE A 488 15.46 6.74 -10.21
CA ILE A 488 14.55 5.61 -9.99
C ILE A 488 15.22 4.30 -10.43
N TYR A 489 15.67 4.24 -11.68
CA TYR A 489 16.34 3.09 -12.28
C TYR A 489 17.44 3.57 -13.26
N LYS A 490 18.34 2.68 -13.70
CA LYS A 490 19.52 3.08 -14.50
C LYS A 490 19.69 2.26 -15.76
N HIS A 491 19.40 2.88 -16.91
CA HIS A 491 19.62 2.30 -18.23
C HIS A 491 21.05 2.58 -18.73
N GLY A 492 21.58 1.65 -19.54
CA GLY A 492 22.71 1.95 -20.41
C GLY A 492 22.27 2.88 -21.54
N LYS A 493 23.20 3.70 -22.04
CA LYS A 493 22.89 4.71 -23.07
C LYS A 493 22.31 4.17 -24.39
N ASN A 494 22.50 2.87 -24.67
CA ASN A 494 21.95 2.21 -25.86
C ASN A 494 20.57 1.60 -25.61
N ASP A 495 20.11 1.63 -24.35
CA ASP A 495 18.92 0.96 -23.83
C ASP A 495 17.87 1.98 -23.34
N TYR A 496 18.02 3.26 -23.73
CA TYR A 496 17.09 4.35 -23.41
C TYR A 496 15.75 4.16 -24.13
N TRP A 497 14.65 4.57 -23.49
CA TRP A 497 13.34 4.59 -24.14
C TRP A 497 13.28 5.65 -25.26
N ASP A 498 12.56 5.33 -26.33
CA ASP A 498 12.34 6.20 -27.48
C ASP A 498 11.15 7.13 -27.19
N VAL A 499 11.35 8.03 -26.21
CA VAL A 499 10.35 8.95 -25.65
C VAL A 499 9.70 9.80 -26.74
N LYS A 500 8.37 9.73 -26.86
CA LYS A 500 7.60 10.46 -27.87
C LYS A 500 7.25 11.87 -27.37
N PRO A 501 7.69 12.97 -28.02
CA PRO A 501 7.32 14.33 -27.62
C PRO A 501 5.81 14.57 -27.50
N ILE A 502 4.99 13.85 -28.27
CA ILE A 502 3.53 13.94 -28.17
C ILE A 502 2.96 13.47 -26.81
N MET A 503 3.65 12.59 -26.07
CA MET A 503 3.15 12.03 -24.81
C MET A 503 3.29 12.98 -23.62
N SER A 504 4.22 13.95 -23.68
CA SER A 504 4.31 15.04 -22.69
C SER A 504 3.35 16.21 -23.01
N ASN A 505 2.74 16.23 -24.20
CA ASN A 505 1.86 17.31 -24.60
C ASN A 505 0.48 17.21 -23.92
N LYS A 506 0.18 18.16 -23.02
CA LYS A 506 -1.08 18.17 -22.27
C LYS A 506 -2.33 18.29 -23.16
N ASN A 507 -2.24 18.84 -24.39
CA ASN A 507 -3.36 18.80 -25.34
C ASN A 507 -3.60 17.36 -25.84
N PHE A 508 -2.57 16.60 -26.19
CA PHE A 508 -2.71 15.20 -26.58
C PHE A 508 -3.29 14.34 -25.45
N LEU A 509 -2.80 14.49 -24.21
CA LEU A 509 -3.30 13.74 -23.05
C LEU A 509 -4.77 14.05 -22.73
N ASN A 510 -5.20 15.32 -22.83
CA ASN A 510 -6.63 15.67 -22.73
C ASN A 510 -7.44 15.06 -23.87
N GLY A 511 -6.92 15.08 -25.11
CA GLY A 511 -7.54 14.39 -26.25
C GLY A 511 -7.76 12.90 -25.98
N PHE A 512 -6.74 12.20 -25.48
CA PHE A 512 -6.79 10.79 -25.09
C PHE A 512 -7.86 10.57 -24.00
N PHE A 513 -7.85 11.40 -22.94
CA PHE A 513 -8.80 11.30 -21.84
C PHE A 513 -10.27 11.44 -22.30
N PHE A 514 -10.58 12.40 -23.17
CA PHE A 514 -11.94 12.62 -23.69
C PHE A 514 -12.34 11.65 -24.82
N ALA A 515 -11.37 11.00 -25.48
CA ALA A 515 -11.63 9.98 -26.51
C ALA A 515 -12.12 8.64 -25.92
N MET A 516 -11.81 8.32 -24.65
CA MET A 516 -12.20 7.05 -24.03
C MET A 516 -13.71 6.93 -23.80
N ASN A 517 -14.39 6.05 -24.55
CA ASN A 517 -15.79 5.68 -24.28
C ASN A 517 -15.87 4.70 -23.11
N ARG A 518 -15.74 5.23 -21.89
CA ARG A 518 -15.70 4.47 -20.63
C ARG A 518 -16.94 3.62 -20.38
N GLN A 519 -18.12 4.11 -20.77
CA GLN A 519 -19.37 3.36 -20.60
C GLN A 519 -19.35 2.07 -21.45
N GLU A 520 -18.89 2.14 -22.70
CA GLU A 520 -18.80 0.98 -23.58
C GLU A 520 -17.75 -0.02 -23.10
N LEU A 521 -16.58 0.44 -22.65
CA LEU A 521 -15.57 -0.43 -22.04
C LEU A 521 -16.09 -1.13 -20.77
N ALA A 522 -16.78 -0.39 -19.90
CA ALA A 522 -17.38 -0.93 -18.68
C ALA A 522 -18.51 -1.94 -18.98
N ASP A 523 -19.42 -1.62 -19.91
CA ASP A 523 -20.53 -2.48 -20.32
C ASP A 523 -20.05 -3.80 -20.97
N LEU A 524 -18.92 -3.75 -21.68
CA LEU A 524 -18.23 -4.92 -22.25
C LEU A 524 -17.58 -5.78 -21.16
N ALA A 525 -16.87 -5.17 -20.22
CA ALA A 525 -16.10 -5.87 -19.18
C ALA A 525 -16.90 -6.19 -17.89
N GLY A 526 -18.17 -5.74 -17.78
CA GLY A 526 -19.05 -5.92 -16.61
C GLY A 526 -18.86 -4.90 -15.48
N LYS A 527 -17.98 -3.93 -15.70
CA LYS A 527 -17.47 -2.98 -14.70
C LYS A 527 -18.40 -1.78 -14.53
N ASN A 528 -18.06 -0.84 -13.67
CA ASN A 528 -18.59 0.53 -13.71
C ASN A 528 -17.59 1.47 -14.41
N PRO A 529 -18.04 2.47 -15.19
CA PRO A 529 -17.15 3.44 -15.80
C PRO A 529 -16.50 4.35 -14.76
N ALA A 530 -15.19 4.59 -14.87
CA ALA A 530 -14.42 5.34 -13.88
C ALA A 530 -13.74 6.57 -14.50
N VAL A 531 -13.94 7.74 -13.88
CA VAL A 531 -13.43 9.05 -14.37
C VAL A 531 -12.49 9.75 -13.38
N GLY A 532 -12.43 9.30 -12.14
CA GLY A 532 -11.47 9.72 -11.12
C GLY A 532 -10.45 8.62 -10.81
N TYR A 533 -9.45 8.93 -9.98
CA TYR A 533 -8.47 7.95 -9.54
C TYR A 533 -9.01 7.05 -8.43
N LEU A 534 -9.69 7.64 -7.44
CA LEU A 534 -10.30 6.91 -6.34
C LEU A 534 -11.70 6.39 -6.72
N SER A 535 -12.03 5.17 -6.33
CA SER A 535 -13.35 4.56 -6.53
C SER A 535 -14.40 5.05 -5.50
N ASN A 536 -15.58 4.44 -5.49
CA ASN A 536 -16.62 4.70 -4.49
C ASN A 536 -16.37 3.98 -3.14
N ALA A 537 -15.38 3.10 -3.02
CA ALA A 537 -15.08 2.35 -1.79
C ALA A 537 -14.18 3.16 -0.84
N TYR A 538 -13.53 4.20 -1.37
CA TYR A 538 -12.73 5.10 -0.57
C TYR A 538 -13.65 5.98 0.28
N MET A 539 -13.46 5.95 1.60
CA MET A 539 -14.30 6.64 2.59
C MET A 539 -13.60 7.89 3.10
N ILE A 540 -14.33 8.99 3.28
CA ILE A 540 -13.74 10.27 3.70
C ILE A 540 -13.49 10.32 5.21
N ASP A 541 -14.34 9.63 5.97
CA ASP A 541 -14.24 9.50 7.42
C ASP A 541 -13.79 8.07 7.79
N PRO A 542 -12.95 7.92 8.82
CA PRO A 542 -12.45 6.61 9.24
C PRO A 542 -13.49 5.73 9.96
N ALA A 543 -14.73 6.21 10.14
CA ALA A 543 -15.85 5.39 10.62
C ALA A 543 -16.63 4.72 9.46
N GLY A 544 -16.40 5.14 8.20
CA GLY A 544 -17.02 4.57 7.01
C GLY A 544 -18.42 5.11 6.69
N LYS A 545 -18.75 6.35 7.08
CA LYS A 545 -20.09 6.94 6.93
C LYS A 545 -20.35 7.54 5.54
N GLU A 546 -19.37 8.23 4.95
CA GLU A 546 -19.49 8.86 3.62
C GLU A 546 -18.37 8.44 2.67
N SER A 547 -18.77 8.03 1.45
CA SER A 547 -17.86 7.72 0.35
C SER A 547 -17.32 9.00 -0.29
N TRP A 548 -16.05 9.01 -0.67
CA TRP A 548 -15.40 10.09 -1.41
C TRP A 548 -16.19 10.52 -2.65
N ARG A 549 -16.74 9.57 -3.42
CA ARG A 549 -17.55 9.85 -4.63
C ARG A 549 -18.99 10.25 -4.34
N ALA A 550 -19.53 9.89 -3.18
CA ALA A 550 -20.79 10.46 -2.71
C ALA A 550 -20.61 11.91 -2.25
N SER A 551 -19.44 12.26 -1.69
CA SER A 551 -19.15 13.56 -1.11
C SER A 551 -19.12 14.73 -2.11
N LYS A 552 -19.44 15.93 -1.62
CA LYS A 552 -19.36 17.19 -2.40
C LYS A 552 -17.97 17.45 -2.98
N TRP A 553 -16.90 17.06 -2.28
CA TRP A 553 -15.51 17.28 -2.68
C TRP A 553 -15.11 16.36 -3.83
N GLY A 554 -15.30 15.04 -3.67
CA GLY A 554 -14.96 14.06 -4.70
C GLY A 554 -15.83 14.14 -5.96
N GLN A 555 -16.99 14.80 -5.89
CA GLN A 555 -17.75 15.24 -7.07
C GLN A 555 -17.15 16.50 -7.71
N ALA A 556 -16.78 17.51 -6.91
CA ALA A 556 -16.18 18.76 -7.40
C ALA A 556 -14.82 18.56 -8.10
N VAL A 557 -14.05 17.51 -7.75
CA VAL A 557 -12.83 17.11 -8.49
C VAL A 557 -13.15 16.76 -9.96
N LEU A 558 -14.27 16.07 -10.18
CA LEU A 558 -14.66 15.50 -11.48
C LEU A 558 -15.47 16.48 -12.33
N TRP A 559 -16.22 17.38 -11.67
CA TRP A 559 -17.15 18.30 -12.30
C TRP A 559 -16.58 19.06 -13.52
N PRO A 560 -15.34 19.63 -13.51
CA PRO A 560 -14.82 20.35 -14.67
C PRO A 560 -14.73 19.50 -15.94
N ARG A 561 -14.34 18.21 -15.81
CA ARG A 561 -14.23 17.26 -16.93
C ARG A 561 -15.60 16.79 -17.40
N GLN A 562 -16.50 16.50 -16.46
CA GLN A 562 -17.87 16.08 -16.76
C GLN A 562 -18.66 17.19 -17.45
N TYR A 563 -18.51 18.44 -16.99
CA TYR A 563 -19.15 19.62 -17.56
C TYR A 563 -18.61 19.92 -18.97
N ALA A 564 -17.29 19.86 -19.18
CA ALA A 564 -16.69 20.03 -20.50
C ALA A 564 -17.15 18.95 -21.52
N ALA A 565 -17.34 17.70 -21.07
CA ALA A 565 -17.86 16.62 -21.90
C ALA A 565 -19.40 16.61 -22.02
N GLY A 566 -20.13 17.38 -21.20
CA GLY A 566 -21.59 17.34 -21.10
C GLY A 566 -22.17 16.04 -20.56
N ASN A 567 -21.36 15.17 -19.94
CA ASN A 567 -21.79 13.87 -19.40
C ASN A 567 -20.89 13.36 -18.27
N THR A 568 -21.45 12.53 -17.39
CA THR A 568 -20.76 11.99 -16.21
C THR A 568 -19.63 11.00 -16.52
N ALA A 569 -19.60 10.41 -17.71
CA ALA A 569 -18.58 9.44 -18.15
C ALA A 569 -17.38 10.10 -18.86
N CYS A 570 -17.36 11.43 -18.98
CA CYS A 570 -16.27 12.21 -19.58
C CYS A 570 -15.88 11.80 -21.03
N TYR A 571 -16.78 11.17 -21.79
CA TYR A 571 -16.53 10.86 -23.20
C TYR A 571 -17.05 12.01 -24.08
N SER A 572 -16.20 12.62 -24.90
CA SER A 572 -16.63 13.61 -25.89
C SER A 572 -15.69 13.61 -27.08
N ARG A 573 -16.14 12.99 -28.18
CA ARG A 573 -15.38 12.84 -29.42
C ARG A 573 -15.02 14.19 -30.08
N GLU A 574 -15.94 15.15 -30.06
CA GLU A 574 -15.71 16.50 -30.62
C GLU A 574 -14.66 17.26 -29.80
N LEU A 575 -14.74 17.17 -28.46
CA LEU A 575 -13.75 17.79 -27.57
C LEU A 575 -12.36 17.13 -27.75
N ALA A 576 -12.32 15.79 -27.83
CA ALA A 576 -11.10 15.04 -28.09
C ALA A 576 -10.43 15.43 -29.43
N GLU A 577 -11.20 15.50 -30.52
CA GLU A 577 -10.70 15.96 -31.83
C GLU A 577 -10.18 17.41 -31.77
N SER A 578 -10.82 18.30 -31.00
CA SER A 578 -10.34 19.68 -30.83
C SER A 578 -8.99 19.76 -30.11
N TYR A 579 -8.80 18.94 -29.06
CA TYR A 579 -7.53 18.83 -28.34
C TYR A 579 -6.44 18.18 -29.19
N PHE A 580 -6.74 17.09 -29.91
CA PHE A 580 -5.79 16.46 -30.83
C PHE A 580 -5.39 17.35 -32.00
N LYS A 581 -6.28 18.24 -32.47
CA LYS A 581 -5.95 19.25 -33.48
C LYS A 581 -4.91 20.26 -32.95
N ALA A 582 -5.11 20.74 -31.73
CA ALA A 582 -4.18 21.65 -31.06
C ALA A 582 -2.81 20.98 -30.86
N ALA A 583 -2.79 19.75 -30.33
CA ALA A 583 -1.57 18.97 -30.15
C ALA A 583 -0.80 18.76 -31.47
N GLY A 584 -1.48 18.38 -32.55
CA GLY A 584 -0.86 18.13 -33.84
C GLY A 584 -0.26 19.40 -34.48
N ASP A 585 -0.94 20.54 -34.38
CA ASP A 585 -0.39 21.83 -34.84
C ASP A 585 0.78 22.30 -33.97
N GLU A 586 0.70 22.12 -32.65
CA GLU A 586 1.75 22.48 -31.70
C GLU A 586 3.04 21.68 -31.94
N MET A 587 2.94 20.36 -32.08
CA MET A 587 4.10 19.49 -32.36
C MET A 587 4.76 19.80 -33.72
N ILE A 588 3.97 20.13 -34.75
CA ILE A 588 4.50 20.57 -36.06
C ILE A 588 5.12 21.96 -35.95
N SER A 589 4.50 22.89 -35.23
CA SER A 589 5.02 24.26 -35.04
C SER A 589 6.33 24.29 -34.25
N ASN A 590 6.49 23.38 -33.29
CA ASN A 590 7.72 23.22 -32.50
C ASN A 590 8.78 22.38 -33.24
N GLY A 591 8.43 21.76 -34.37
CA GLY A 591 9.35 21.00 -35.23
C GLY A 591 9.63 19.56 -34.79
N TYR A 592 8.83 18.99 -33.89
CA TYR A 592 8.96 17.60 -33.45
C TYR A 592 8.50 16.60 -34.51
N TYR A 593 7.51 16.96 -35.34
CA TYR A 593 7.04 16.16 -36.48
C TYR A 593 6.77 17.04 -37.71
N MET A 594 6.67 16.41 -38.88
CA MET A 594 6.33 17.04 -40.16
C MET A 594 4.94 16.64 -40.65
N PRO A 595 4.26 17.48 -41.47
CA PRO A 595 3.03 17.10 -42.15
C PRO A 595 3.22 15.85 -43.02
N GLY A 596 2.51 14.78 -42.68
CA GLY A 596 2.59 13.47 -43.33
C GLY A 596 3.27 12.36 -42.52
N ASP A 597 3.86 12.69 -41.36
CA ASP A 597 4.47 11.70 -40.46
C ASP A 597 3.41 10.79 -39.81
N THR A 598 3.86 9.63 -39.34
CA THR A 598 3.07 8.68 -38.54
C THR A 598 3.87 8.32 -37.30
N ILE A 599 3.28 8.53 -36.13
CA ILE A 599 3.92 8.38 -34.82
C ILE A 599 3.53 7.01 -34.27
N GLU A 600 4.49 6.09 -34.10
CA GLU A 600 4.24 4.85 -33.34
C GLU A 600 4.12 5.19 -31.84
N ILE A 601 3.05 4.70 -31.20
CA ILE A 601 2.82 4.79 -29.74
C ILE A 601 2.65 3.37 -29.19
N ILE A 602 3.35 3.04 -28.12
CA ILE A 602 3.42 1.67 -27.58
C ILE A 602 2.55 1.53 -26.32
N GLY A 603 1.50 0.72 -26.44
CA GLY A 603 0.60 0.35 -25.35
C GLY A 603 0.97 -1.01 -24.75
N ILE A 604 1.35 -1.07 -23.48
CA ILE A 604 1.69 -2.32 -22.77
C ILE A 604 0.49 -2.84 -21.97
N PHE A 605 0.21 -4.13 -22.00
CA PHE A 605 -0.91 -4.76 -21.28
C PHE A 605 -0.46 -5.98 -20.46
N ARG A 606 -1.15 -6.23 -19.34
CA ARG A 606 -0.84 -7.35 -18.44
C ARG A 606 -1.11 -8.73 -19.05
N TYR A 607 -2.13 -8.84 -19.91
CA TYR A 607 -2.59 -10.11 -20.50
C TYR A 607 -3.04 -9.93 -21.95
N GLN A 608 -2.76 -10.92 -22.81
CA GLN A 608 -3.23 -10.92 -24.21
C GLN A 608 -4.77 -10.92 -24.29
N THR A 609 -5.43 -11.61 -23.35
CA THR A 609 -6.89 -11.63 -23.23
C THR A 609 -7.50 -10.24 -23.00
N THR A 610 -6.78 -9.29 -22.39
CA THR A 610 -7.23 -7.91 -22.26
C THR A 610 -7.14 -7.16 -23.59
N ILE A 611 -6.06 -7.37 -24.35
CA ILE A 611 -5.93 -6.82 -25.72
C ILE A 611 -7.05 -7.34 -26.62
N ASP A 612 -7.29 -8.65 -26.60
CA ASP A 612 -8.27 -9.34 -27.44
C ASP A 612 -9.72 -8.91 -27.13
N ASN A 613 -10.06 -8.71 -25.84
CA ASN A 613 -11.43 -8.36 -25.42
C ASN A 613 -11.74 -6.85 -25.52
N ILE A 614 -10.78 -5.97 -25.17
CA ILE A 614 -11.03 -4.51 -25.06
C ILE A 614 -9.93 -3.61 -25.66
N GLY A 615 -8.72 -4.10 -25.87
CA GLY A 615 -7.59 -3.27 -26.35
C GLY A 615 -7.88 -2.59 -27.68
N SER A 616 -8.46 -3.33 -28.64
CA SER A 616 -8.84 -2.80 -29.96
C SER A 616 -9.87 -1.65 -29.91
N TYR A 617 -10.70 -1.56 -28.87
CA TYR A 617 -11.59 -0.41 -28.66
C TYR A 617 -10.78 0.82 -28.24
N ILE A 618 -9.87 0.66 -27.27
CA ILE A 618 -8.97 1.72 -26.80
C ILE A 618 -8.11 2.27 -27.95
N GLU A 619 -7.53 1.39 -28.77
CA GLU A 619 -6.80 1.70 -30.00
C GLU A 619 -7.64 2.58 -30.94
N SER A 620 -8.81 2.08 -31.37
CA SER A 620 -9.68 2.79 -32.33
C SER A 620 -10.19 4.14 -31.82
N TYR A 621 -10.52 4.27 -30.53
CA TYR A 621 -11.00 5.52 -29.94
C TYR A 621 -10.00 6.67 -30.09
N VAL A 622 -8.70 6.41 -29.85
CA VAL A 622 -7.63 7.42 -29.94
C VAL A 622 -7.21 7.62 -31.39
N GLU A 623 -6.96 6.54 -32.13
CA GLU A 623 -6.51 6.61 -33.52
C GLU A 623 -7.50 7.37 -34.41
N ASP A 624 -8.77 6.96 -34.44
CA ASP A 624 -9.74 7.59 -35.32
C ASP A 624 -9.92 9.06 -34.96
N ALA A 625 -9.76 9.46 -33.70
CA ALA A 625 -9.92 10.84 -33.25
C ALA A 625 -8.72 11.70 -33.65
N PHE A 626 -7.50 11.27 -33.34
CA PHE A 626 -6.30 12.00 -33.72
C PHE A 626 -6.14 12.09 -35.25
N ASN A 627 -6.37 10.97 -35.95
CA ASN A 627 -6.20 10.85 -37.39
C ASN A 627 -7.29 11.62 -38.16
N ALA A 628 -8.52 11.72 -37.64
CA ALA A 628 -9.56 12.59 -38.21
C ALA A 628 -9.23 14.07 -38.00
N ALA A 629 -8.89 14.47 -36.77
CA ALA A 629 -8.53 15.86 -36.43
C ALA A 629 -7.36 16.37 -37.28
N ASN A 630 -6.30 15.56 -37.43
CA ASN A 630 -5.08 15.95 -38.12
C ASN A 630 -5.04 15.61 -39.63
N ALA A 631 -6.16 15.16 -40.20
CA ALA A 631 -6.27 14.82 -41.62
C ALA A 631 -5.82 15.95 -42.58
N GLY A 632 -5.99 17.22 -42.19
CA GLY A 632 -5.51 18.38 -42.96
C GLY A 632 -3.98 18.52 -43.03
N ASN A 633 -3.27 18.03 -42.00
CA ASN A 633 -1.81 17.95 -41.97
C ASN A 633 -1.30 16.58 -42.46
N ASN A 634 -2.19 15.58 -42.58
CA ASN A 634 -1.90 14.15 -42.75
C ASN A 634 -0.90 13.60 -41.70
N LEU A 635 -0.78 14.25 -40.54
CA LEU A 635 -0.07 13.72 -39.38
C LEU A 635 -0.95 12.63 -38.73
N ARG A 636 -0.35 11.53 -38.32
CA ARG A 636 -1.07 10.36 -37.78
C ARG A 636 -0.41 9.78 -36.53
N ILE A 637 -1.17 9.04 -35.75
CA ILE A 637 -0.67 8.06 -34.79
C ILE A 637 -0.99 6.64 -35.28
N ASP A 638 -0.19 5.67 -34.82
CA ASP A 638 -0.31 4.24 -35.07
C ASP A 638 0.03 3.49 -33.76
N ILE A 639 -0.98 2.94 -33.08
CA ILE A 639 -0.87 2.38 -31.73
C ILE A 639 -0.51 0.89 -31.80
N LYS A 640 0.52 0.48 -31.06
CA LYS A 640 0.98 -0.92 -31.00
C LYS A 640 0.76 -1.49 -29.60
N LEU A 641 -0.35 -2.21 -29.46
CA LEU A 641 -0.66 -2.99 -28.26
C LEU A 641 0.23 -4.23 -28.16
N LYS A 642 0.88 -4.41 -27.01
CA LYS A 642 1.86 -5.48 -26.74
C LYS A 642 1.65 -5.98 -25.30
N ILE A 643 1.82 -7.27 -25.04
CA ILE A 643 1.92 -7.77 -23.65
C ILE A 643 3.29 -7.39 -23.05
N GLY A 644 3.34 -7.09 -21.75
CA GLY A 644 4.60 -6.70 -21.09
C GLY A 644 5.65 -7.81 -21.05
N GLY A 645 5.21 -9.07 -20.99
CA GLY A 645 6.08 -10.24 -21.02
C GLY A 645 5.32 -11.55 -20.86
N SER A 646 5.86 -12.43 -20.02
CA SER A 646 5.35 -13.76 -19.66
C SER A 646 4.48 -13.79 -18.40
N THR A 647 4.55 -12.74 -17.57
CA THR A 647 3.78 -12.57 -16.34
C THR A 647 3.22 -11.15 -16.25
N TYR A 648 2.20 -10.93 -15.41
CA TYR A 648 1.69 -9.57 -15.18
C TYR A 648 2.78 -8.67 -14.57
N ASN A 649 3.67 -9.20 -13.73
CA ASN A 649 4.81 -8.48 -13.14
C ASN A 649 5.78 -7.96 -14.19
N ASP A 650 5.88 -8.59 -15.37
CA ASP A 650 6.72 -8.09 -16.48
C ASP A 650 6.15 -6.77 -17.06
N THR A 651 4.85 -6.50 -16.87
CA THR A 651 4.21 -5.21 -17.21
C THR A 651 4.49 -4.14 -16.15
N TYR A 652 4.42 -4.50 -14.86
CA TYR A 652 4.77 -3.59 -13.76
C TYR A 652 6.24 -3.21 -13.81
N THR A 653 7.16 -4.17 -13.98
CA THR A 653 8.60 -3.92 -14.18
C THR A 653 8.87 -2.88 -15.28
N LYS A 654 8.09 -2.91 -16.36
CA LYS A 654 8.19 -1.92 -17.45
C LYS A 654 7.67 -0.55 -17.07
N MET A 655 6.63 -0.46 -16.24
CA MET A 655 6.18 0.80 -15.66
C MET A 655 7.23 1.37 -14.70
N ASP A 656 7.78 0.54 -13.81
CA ASP A 656 8.82 0.91 -12.82
C ASP A 656 10.13 1.41 -13.47
N HIS A 657 10.41 0.98 -14.71
CA HIS A 657 11.58 1.40 -15.50
C HIS A 657 11.28 2.52 -16.52
N GLY A 658 10.02 2.94 -16.72
CA GLY A 658 9.68 3.89 -17.78
C GLY A 658 9.81 3.34 -19.21
N GLU A 659 9.76 2.01 -19.40
CA GLU A 659 9.88 1.28 -20.69
C GLU A 659 8.53 1.17 -21.45
N PHE A 660 7.77 2.26 -21.53
CA PHE A 660 6.41 2.31 -22.11
C PHE A 660 6.03 3.73 -22.55
N ASP A 661 4.99 3.87 -23.38
CA ASP A 661 4.31 5.16 -23.60
C ASP A 661 3.00 5.22 -22.81
N PHE A 662 2.16 4.18 -22.92
CA PHE A 662 1.05 3.94 -21.99
C PHE A 662 0.95 2.45 -21.60
N ALA A 663 0.42 2.15 -20.41
CA ALA A 663 0.36 0.78 -19.87
C ALA A 663 -0.90 0.50 -19.06
N GLU A 664 -1.60 -0.60 -19.36
CA GLU A 664 -2.74 -1.08 -18.58
C GLU A 664 -2.26 -1.68 -17.26
N GLY A 665 -2.85 -1.22 -16.16
CA GLY A 665 -2.53 -1.70 -14.81
C GLY A 665 -3.16 -0.81 -13.74
N ALA A 666 -3.11 -1.25 -12.48
CA ALA A 666 -3.66 -0.49 -11.36
C ALA A 666 -2.86 -0.75 -10.07
N VAL A 667 -3.12 0.10 -9.08
CA VAL A 667 -2.74 -0.07 -7.67
C VAL A 667 -4.03 0.04 -6.84
N SER A 668 -4.13 -0.69 -5.75
CA SER A 668 -5.28 -0.74 -4.84
C SER A 668 -4.81 -0.86 -3.40
N GLY A 669 -5.55 -0.29 -2.46
CA GLY A 669 -5.25 -0.39 -1.04
C GLY A 669 -5.96 0.68 -0.20
N VAL A 670 -5.87 0.52 1.12
CA VAL A 670 -6.13 1.55 2.14
C VAL A 670 -7.42 2.37 1.93
N VAL A 671 -8.54 1.71 1.62
CA VAL A 671 -9.80 2.43 1.29
C VAL A 671 -10.40 3.24 2.44
N LEU A 672 -9.99 2.96 3.69
CA LEU A 672 -10.38 3.73 4.88
C LEU A 672 -9.41 4.89 5.20
N ASN A 673 -8.34 5.06 4.42
CA ASN A 673 -7.51 6.27 4.42
C ASN A 673 -7.07 6.64 2.98
N PRO A 674 -8.00 7.14 2.14
CA PRO A 674 -7.67 7.59 0.77
C PRO A 674 -6.54 8.62 0.71
N LEU A 675 -6.37 9.43 1.77
CA LEU A 675 -5.38 10.50 1.81
C LEU A 675 -3.94 9.97 1.92
N ASP A 676 -3.73 8.91 2.69
CA ASP A 676 -2.45 8.16 2.69
C ASP A 676 -2.22 7.49 1.32
N PHE A 677 -3.23 6.79 0.78
CA PHE A 677 -3.14 6.10 -0.52
C PHE A 677 -2.79 7.00 -1.72
N MET A 678 -2.99 8.32 -1.63
CA MET A 678 -2.50 9.26 -2.63
C MET A 678 -0.97 9.26 -2.80
N ASN A 679 -0.20 8.64 -1.89
CA ASN A 679 1.25 8.45 -2.03
C ASN A 679 1.65 7.73 -3.35
N THR A 680 0.79 6.85 -3.85
CA THR A 680 0.93 6.08 -5.10
C THR A 680 1.03 6.95 -6.38
N CYS A 681 0.68 8.23 -6.30
CA CYS A 681 0.81 9.20 -7.42
C CYS A 681 2.02 10.15 -7.30
N SER A 682 2.90 9.92 -6.33
CA SER A 682 4.19 10.63 -6.19
C SER A 682 5.28 10.01 -7.08
N SER A 683 6.16 10.80 -7.69
CA SER A 683 7.40 10.31 -8.32
C SER A 683 8.49 9.96 -7.28
N THR A 684 8.37 10.45 -6.05
CA THR A 684 9.39 10.28 -4.99
C THR A 684 9.32 8.89 -4.36
N THR A 685 10.35 8.07 -4.56
CA THR A 685 10.42 6.67 -4.08
C THR A 685 10.21 6.51 -2.57
N ALA A 686 10.61 7.49 -1.76
CA ALA A 686 10.39 7.48 -0.31
C ALA A 686 8.92 7.65 0.10
N ILE A 687 8.09 8.25 -0.78
CA ILE A 687 6.66 8.49 -0.56
C ILE A 687 5.85 7.37 -1.23
N ASN A 688 6.08 7.12 -2.53
CA ASN A 688 5.34 6.11 -3.29
C ASN A 688 5.71 4.65 -2.94
N GLN A 689 6.83 4.44 -2.26
CA GLN A 689 7.32 3.14 -1.77
C GLN A 689 7.45 2.05 -2.86
N GLY A 690 7.61 2.45 -4.13
CA GLY A 690 7.68 1.56 -5.29
C GLY A 690 6.36 1.31 -6.01
N PHE A 691 5.27 2.01 -5.65
CA PHE A 691 3.95 1.84 -6.28
C PHE A 691 3.58 2.91 -7.32
N CYS A 692 4.52 3.78 -7.72
CA CYS A 692 4.26 4.77 -8.78
C CYS A 692 4.39 4.16 -10.17
N LEU A 693 3.28 4.13 -10.90
CA LEU A 693 3.20 3.57 -12.26
C LEU A 693 3.18 4.66 -13.36
N ASN A 694 3.25 5.94 -13.00
CA ASN A 694 2.98 7.07 -13.90
C ASN A 694 4.10 8.10 -13.80
N TRP A 695 4.71 8.45 -14.93
CA TRP A 695 5.88 9.32 -14.99
C TRP A 695 5.59 10.57 -15.80
N GLY A 696 6.22 11.69 -15.43
CA GLY A 696 5.90 13.01 -15.98
C GLY A 696 6.70 14.11 -15.31
N GLU A 697 6.06 15.25 -15.06
CA GLU A 697 6.62 16.35 -14.27
C GLU A 697 6.79 15.90 -12.80
N PRO A 698 7.92 16.23 -12.13
CA PRO A 698 8.17 15.80 -10.75
C PRO A 698 7.11 16.27 -9.75
N THR A 699 6.89 15.45 -8.71
CA THR A 699 5.87 15.69 -7.67
C THR A 699 6.40 16.39 -6.43
N ASP A 700 7.72 16.41 -6.25
CA ASP A 700 8.47 17.16 -5.26
C ASP A 700 8.64 18.63 -5.65
N GLU A 701 8.60 18.96 -6.94
CA GLU A 701 8.57 20.35 -7.46
C GLU A 701 7.15 20.98 -7.47
N VAL A 702 7.09 22.32 -7.37
CA VAL A 702 5.83 23.07 -7.47
C VAL A 702 5.43 23.24 -8.94
N ASN A 703 4.45 22.48 -9.41
CA ASN A 703 3.94 22.61 -10.77
C ASN A 703 3.43 24.04 -11.07
N GLN A 704 3.97 24.68 -12.10
CA GLN A 704 3.71 26.09 -12.39
C GLN A 704 2.31 26.37 -12.95
N THR A 705 1.62 25.36 -13.48
CA THR A 705 0.30 25.50 -14.12
C THR A 705 -0.82 24.99 -13.22
N ASN A 706 -0.68 23.77 -12.69
CA ASN A 706 -1.65 23.13 -11.80
C ASN A 706 -0.93 22.67 -10.50
N PRO A 707 -0.50 23.59 -9.61
CA PRO A 707 0.08 23.24 -8.32
C PRO A 707 -0.96 22.58 -7.41
N ALA A 708 -0.51 21.85 -6.39
CA ALA A 708 -1.36 21.49 -5.27
C ALA A 708 -1.69 22.77 -4.47
N VAL A 709 -2.93 22.95 -4.04
CA VAL A 709 -3.38 24.16 -3.32
C VAL A 709 -4.18 23.76 -2.09
N TYR A 710 -3.87 24.35 -0.93
CA TYR A 710 -4.65 24.13 0.30
C TYR A 710 -4.65 25.38 1.18
N LYS A 711 -5.81 25.73 1.74
CA LYS A 711 -6.02 26.94 2.57
C LYS A 711 -5.44 28.23 1.92
N GLY A 712 -5.43 28.28 0.59
CA GLY A 712 -4.91 29.37 -0.24
C GLY A 712 -3.41 29.33 -0.58
N TYR A 713 -2.62 28.46 0.06
CA TYR A 713 -1.20 28.27 -0.25
C TYR A 713 -0.98 27.26 -1.36
N LYS A 714 0.10 27.44 -2.12
CA LYS A 714 0.57 26.54 -3.18
C LYS A 714 1.72 25.66 -2.69
N PHE A 715 1.69 24.40 -3.11
CA PHE A 715 2.60 23.32 -2.74
C PHE A 715 3.00 22.52 -3.97
N SER A 716 4.12 21.79 -3.86
CA SER A 716 4.31 20.56 -4.62
C SER A 716 3.36 19.48 -4.10
N TYR A 717 3.16 18.44 -4.90
CA TYR A 717 2.27 17.34 -4.52
C TYR A 717 2.77 16.62 -3.27
N ASP A 718 4.06 16.34 -3.23
CA ASP A 718 4.74 15.64 -2.13
C ASP A 718 4.77 16.50 -0.85
N ALA A 719 4.86 17.83 -0.97
CA ALA A 719 4.79 18.75 0.17
C ALA A 719 3.41 18.76 0.83
N LEU A 720 2.33 18.83 0.04
CA LEU A 720 0.98 18.79 0.61
C LEU A 720 0.64 17.40 1.17
N TRP A 721 1.03 16.33 0.47
CA TRP A 721 0.83 14.96 0.98
C TRP A 721 1.59 14.73 2.29
N SER A 722 2.88 15.06 2.35
CA SER A 722 3.71 14.85 3.55
C SER A 722 3.16 15.62 4.75
N ALA A 723 2.84 16.91 4.56
CA ALA A 723 2.22 17.72 5.60
C ALA A 723 0.87 17.15 6.08
N SER A 724 0.14 16.42 5.23
CA SER A 724 -1.13 15.78 5.60
C SER A 724 -0.98 14.46 6.37
N GLN A 725 0.16 13.76 6.25
CA GLN A 725 0.45 12.56 7.04
C GLN A 725 1.12 12.87 8.39
N GLY A 726 1.70 14.05 8.55
CA GLY A 726 2.28 14.48 9.82
C GLY A 726 3.19 15.69 9.68
N TRP A 727 3.82 16.06 10.79
CA TRP A 727 4.77 17.16 10.82
C TRP A 727 5.84 17.03 9.72
N SER A 728 5.94 18.10 8.94
CA SER A 728 6.79 18.27 7.77
C SER A 728 7.37 19.68 7.74
N ILE A 729 8.57 19.83 7.19
CA ILE A 729 9.19 21.15 6.95
C ILE A 729 9.05 21.46 5.46
N ILE A 730 8.39 22.58 5.15
CA ILE A 730 8.17 23.04 3.77
C ILE A 730 8.93 24.35 3.56
N ASP A 731 9.51 24.55 2.37
CA ASP A 731 10.05 25.84 1.95
C ASP A 731 9.78 26.12 0.46
N GLU A 732 9.37 27.34 0.12
CA GLU A 732 8.93 27.77 -1.22
C GLU A 732 7.98 26.76 -1.93
N GLY A 733 7.17 26.06 -1.13
CA GLY A 733 6.19 25.07 -1.57
C GLY A 733 6.67 23.61 -1.62
N VAL A 734 7.95 23.31 -1.40
CA VAL A 734 8.52 21.94 -1.51
C VAL A 734 8.95 21.38 -0.15
N THR A 735 9.02 20.04 -0.02
CA THR A 735 9.53 19.38 1.19
C THR A 735 11.02 19.66 1.40
N SER A 736 11.40 20.11 2.59
CA SER A 736 12.79 20.33 2.98
C SER A 736 13.37 19.14 3.77
N PRO A 737 14.36 18.40 3.24
CA PRO A 737 14.94 17.25 3.92
C PRO A 737 15.72 17.61 5.20
N VAL A 738 15.66 16.72 6.19
CA VAL A 738 16.50 16.78 7.40
C VAL A 738 17.79 15.99 7.15
N ALA A 739 18.93 16.53 7.61
CA ALA A 739 20.27 15.97 7.36
C ALA A 739 20.69 15.95 5.88
N ASP A 740 20.41 17.04 5.16
CA ASP A 740 20.85 17.28 3.78
C ASP A 740 22.31 17.80 3.70
N ASN A 741 22.88 17.92 2.50
CA ASN A 741 24.25 18.40 2.24
C ASN A 741 25.33 17.63 3.02
N GLN A 742 25.14 16.31 3.14
CA GLN A 742 25.96 15.41 3.93
C GLN A 742 27.42 15.41 3.49
N GLN A 743 28.33 15.67 4.42
CA GLN A 743 29.77 15.81 4.16
C GLN A 743 30.61 15.11 5.24
N LEU A 744 31.77 14.59 4.82
CA LEU A 744 32.86 14.20 5.72
C LEU A 744 33.98 15.24 5.63
N ILE A 745 34.42 15.74 6.77
CA ILE A 745 35.39 16.84 6.90
C ILE A 745 36.59 16.34 7.70
N ASP A 746 37.80 16.59 7.20
CA ASP A 746 39.02 16.42 8.00
C ASP A 746 39.14 17.58 9.00
N SER A 747 39.10 17.25 10.30
CA SER A 747 39.23 18.21 11.39
C SER A 747 40.36 17.79 12.35
N GLY A 748 41.56 17.60 11.79
CA GLY A 748 42.80 17.41 12.55
C GLY A 748 42.95 15.98 13.06
N ASP A 749 42.67 15.75 14.34
CA ASP A 749 42.66 14.41 14.95
C ASP A 749 41.31 13.68 14.76
N ASN A 750 40.32 14.33 14.13
CA ASN A 750 38.96 13.81 13.93
C ASN A 750 38.55 13.81 12.45
N VAL A 751 37.65 12.89 12.10
CA VAL A 751 36.74 13.03 10.96
C VAL A 751 35.43 13.57 11.52
N VAL A 752 34.86 14.60 10.90
CA VAL A 752 33.56 15.16 11.27
C VAL A 752 32.57 14.83 10.17
N PHE A 753 31.47 14.16 10.52
CA PHE A 753 30.27 14.16 9.69
C PHE A 753 29.52 15.46 9.91
N ARG A 754 29.14 16.14 8.83
CA ARG A 754 28.29 17.34 8.85
C ARG A 754 27.07 17.11 7.99
N ALA A 755 25.92 17.54 8.49
CA ALA A 755 24.71 17.68 7.68
C ALA A 755 23.90 18.91 8.10
N THR A 756 23.08 19.40 7.18
CA THR A 756 22.25 20.59 7.31
C THR A 756 20.82 20.26 7.73
N PHE A 757 20.15 21.23 8.34
CA PHE A 757 18.70 21.26 8.53
C PHE A 757 18.15 22.60 8.01
N PRO A 758 16.96 22.62 7.42
CA PRO A 758 16.43 23.80 6.75
C PRO A 758 16.15 24.96 7.71
N ALA A 759 16.22 26.18 7.19
CA ALA A 759 16.00 27.41 7.97
C ALA A 759 14.61 27.45 8.63
N ASN A 760 13.59 26.88 7.99
CA ASN A 760 12.21 26.81 8.51
C ASN A 760 12.06 25.83 9.70
N ALA A 761 13.13 25.10 10.06
CA ALA A 761 13.24 24.31 11.29
C ALA A 761 14.15 24.98 12.33
N THR A 762 14.26 26.32 12.33
CA THR A 762 15.03 27.10 13.31
C THR A 762 14.22 28.14 14.07
N ASP A 763 14.72 28.53 15.25
CA ASP A 763 14.19 29.66 16.03
C ASP A 763 14.72 31.02 15.54
N ASP A 764 14.24 32.12 16.14
CA ASP A 764 14.71 33.49 15.87
C ASP A 764 16.23 33.71 16.03
N GLN A 765 16.97 32.74 16.59
CA GLN A 765 18.41 32.79 16.82
C GLN A 765 19.19 31.89 15.85
N GLY A 766 18.52 31.12 14.99
CA GLY A 766 19.12 30.17 14.07
C GLY A 766 19.58 28.87 14.74
N LEU A 767 19.01 28.52 15.90
CA LEU A 767 19.16 27.22 16.56
C LEU A 767 18.07 26.26 16.08
N SER A 768 18.34 24.95 16.11
CA SER A 768 17.38 23.95 15.65
C SER A 768 16.15 23.87 16.57
N LEU A 769 14.97 23.79 15.97
CA LEU A 769 13.74 23.34 16.67
C LEU A 769 13.74 21.82 16.91
N LEU A 770 14.64 21.08 16.22
CA LEU A 770 14.79 19.64 16.31
C LEU A 770 15.84 19.29 17.37
N THR A 771 15.63 18.19 18.07
CA THR A 771 16.67 17.50 18.85
C THR A 771 17.24 16.37 17.99
N PHE A 772 18.55 16.10 18.08
CA PHE A 772 19.23 15.06 17.31
C PHE A 772 19.98 14.08 18.22
N SER A 773 19.97 12.80 17.89
CA SER A 773 20.78 11.76 18.52
C SER A 773 21.17 10.67 17.50
N VAL A 774 22.04 9.74 17.90
CA VAL A 774 22.43 8.56 17.10
C VAL A 774 22.10 7.33 17.93
N ALA A 775 21.38 6.37 17.34
CA ALA A 775 21.00 5.14 18.05
C ALA A 775 22.18 4.16 18.19
N ASP A 776 22.75 3.75 17.07
CA ASP A 776 23.96 2.91 17.00
C ASP A 776 24.77 3.36 15.77
N MET A 777 26.11 3.30 15.84
CA MET A 777 27.00 3.72 14.74
C MET A 777 27.96 2.60 14.38
N ALA A 778 28.11 2.31 13.09
CA ALA A 778 29.06 1.35 12.56
C ALA A 778 30.00 1.99 11.52
N VAL A 779 31.19 1.39 11.39
CA VAL A 779 32.14 1.69 10.31
C VAL A 779 32.27 0.47 9.41
N MET A 780 31.83 0.63 8.17
CA MET A 780 32.04 -0.35 7.09
C MET A 780 33.38 -0.06 6.40
N LEU A 781 34.11 -1.11 6.03
CA LEU A 781 35.51 -1.05 5.62
C LEU A 781 35.78 -1.94 4.40
N GLY A 782 36.59 -1.47 3.45
CA GLY A 782 36.92 -2.27 2.26
C GLY A 782 37.69 -1.54 1.16
N ASN A 783 37.72 -2.15 -0.04
CA ASN A 783 38.49 -1.67 -1.20
C ASN A 783 37.65 -0.92 -2.26
N THR A 784 36.34 -0.78 -2.03
CA THR A 784 35.41 0.04 -2.82
C THR A 784 34.81 1.12 -1.93
N ALA A 785 34.27 2.18 -2.53
CA ALA A 785 33.61 3.26 -1.81
C ALA A 785 32.22 2.88 -1.22
N THR A 786 31.81 1.61 -1.34
CA THR A 786 30.54 1.07 -0.84
C THR A 786 30.79 -0.26 -0.10
N PRO A 787 31.51 -0.25 1.05
CA PRO A 787 31.94 -1.48 1.71
C PRO A 787 30.75 -2.25 2.32
N GLN A 788 30.88 -3.57 2.41
CA GLN A 788 29.79 -4.50 2.77
C GLN A 788 30.04 -5.26 4.09
N SER A 789 31.14 -4.93 4.78
CA SER A 789 31.61 -5.58 6.01
C SER A 789 32.17 -4.50 6.93
N GLY A 790 32.04 -4.67 8.25
CA GLY A 790 32.45 -3.64 9.21
C GLY A 790 32.23 -4.04 10.66
N TYR A 791 32.32 -3.06 11.55
CA TYR A 791 32.13 -3.24 12.99
C TYR A 791 31.27 -2.09 13.55
N TYR A 792 30.45 -2.38 14.57
CA TYR A 792 29.83 -1.34 15.41
C TYR A 792 30.90 -0.62 16.25
N MET A 793 30.74 0.69 16.38
CA MET A 793 31.71 1.59 17.00
C MET A 793 31.34 1.86 18.45
N THR A 794 32.27 1.66 19.39
CA THR A 794 32.06 2.02 20.79
C THR A 794 32.43 3.48 21.03
N GLY A 795 31.45 4.32 21.35
CA GLY A 795 31.66 5.74 21.62
C GLY A 795 30.36 6.47 21.97
N ASP A 796 30.52 7.73 22.40
CA ASP A 796 29.44 8.71 22.44
C ASP A 796 29.51 9.52 21.13
N PHE A 797 28.45 9.46 20.33
CA PHE A 797 28.34 10.11 19.02
C PHE A 797 27.24 11.19 19.01
N THR A 798 27.01 11.84 20.16
CA THR A 798 26.05 12.95 20.31
C THR A 798 26.24 14.02 19.21
N PRO A 799 25.21 14.31 18.39
CA PRO A 799 25.27 15.38 17.40
C PRO A 799 25.35 16.77 18.04
N VAL A 800 26.33 17.58 17.62
CA VAL A 800 26.52 18.95 18.09
C VAL A 800 25.86 19.91 17.10
N GLN A 801 24.77 20.53 17.52
CA GLN A 801 24.11 21.58 16.74
C GLN A 801 24.97 22.85 16.69
N ASN A 802 24.97 23.52 15.55
CA ASN A 802 25.63 24.80 15.34
C ASN A 802 24.64 25.86 14.88
N LEU A 803 24.96 27.12 15.19
CA LEU A 803 24.34 28.27 14.52
C LEU A 803 24.58 28.16 13.00
N ASN A 804 23.62 28.67 12.21
CA ASN A 804 23.58 28.59 10.73
C ASN A 804 23.17 27.22 10.16
N GLY A 805 22.25 26.49 10.81
CA GLY A 805 21.48 25.42 10.15
C GLY A 805 22.22 24.11 9.88
N TYR A 806 23.19 23.71 10.72
CA TYR A 806 23.87 22.42 10.57
C TYR A 806 24.24 21.78 11.92
N PHE A 807 24.44 20.46 11.92
CA PHE A 807 25.00 19.72 13.05
C PHE A 807 26.25 18.95 12.62
N ASP A 808 27.13 18.72 13.59
CA ASP A 808 28.38 17.96 13.45
C ASP A 808 28.36 16.72 14.35
N ILE A 809 28.75 15.56 13.83
CA ILE A 809 29.07 14.36 14.61
C ILE A 809 30.56 14.10 14.47
N THR A 810 31.28 14.06 15.59
CA THR A 810 32.76 13.98 15.61
C THR A 810 33.22 12.55 15.89
N VAL A 811 34.00 11.98 14.97
CA VAL A 811 34.57 10.63 15.08
C VAL A 811 36.10 10.72 15.15
N PRO A 812 36.76 10.32 16.26
CA PRO A 812 38.21 10.38 16.35
C PRO A 812 38.91 9.47 15.33
N LYS A 813 39.91 9.99 14.62
CA LYS A 813 40.72 9.20 13.66
C LYS A 813 41.42 8.03 14.33
N ALA A 814 41.83 8.20 15.59
CA ALA A 814 42.41 7.11 16.38
C ALA A 814 41.44 5.95 16.63
N THR A 815 40.12 6.21 16.69
CA THR A 815 39.08 5.18 16.81
C THR A 815 38.84 4.50 15.46
N LEU A 816 38.70 5.28 14.38
CA LEU A 816 38.58 4.73 13.03
C LEU A 816 39.78 3.87 12.64
N GLN A 817 41.01 4.30 12.96
CA GLN A 817 42.23 3.53 12.70
C GLN A 817 42.23 2.17 13.43
N GLN A 818 41.71 2.07 14.66
CA GLN A 818 41.61 0.78 15.36
C GLN A 818 40.73 -0.22 14.59
N TYR A 819 39.59 0.22 14.07
CA TYR A 819 38.72 -0.63 13.24
C TYR A 819 39.33 -0.94 11.87
N ILE A 820 40.05 0.00 11.25
CA ILE A 820 40.81 -0.22 10.01
C ILE A 820 41.91 -1.28 10.22
N ASP A 821 42.66 -1.20 11.32
CA ASP A 821 43.73 -2.16 11.67
C ASP A 821 43.17 -3.55 11.98
N MET A 822 42.02 -3.62 12.68
CA MET A 822 41.26 -4.86 12.89
C MET A 822 40.80 -5.47 11.56
N TYR A 823 40.17 -4.68 10.70
CA TYR A 823 39.71 -5.13 9.39
C TYR A 823 40.88 -5.62 8.52
N HIS A 824 42.00 -4.90 8.52
CA HIS A 824 43.19 -5.29 7.77
C HIS A 824 43.71 -6.67 8.19
N LYS A 825 43.77 -6.91 9.51
CA LYS A 825 44.19 -8.18 10.08
C LYS A 825 43.22 -9.33 9.76
N ASP A 826 41.92 -9.06 9.70
CA ASP A 826 40.89 -10.08 9.50
C ASP A 826 40.57 -10.36 8.01
N GLN A 827 40.72 -9.36 7.12
CA GLN A 827 40.25 -9.39 5.73
C GLN A 827 41.27 -8.93 4.66
N GLY A 828 42.44 -8.41 5.04
CA GLY A 828 43.49 -7.99 4.09
C GLY A 828 43.38 -6.52 3.65
N ALA A 829 43.46 -6.22 2.36
CA ALA A 829 43.53 -4.84 1.88
C ALA A 829 42.29 -4.00 2.26
N VAL A 830 42.50 -2.72 2.57
CA VAL A 830 41.44 -1.74 2.90
C VAL A 830 41.85 -0.32 2.52
N LYS A 831 40.99 0.37 1.74
CA LYS A 831 41.21 1.70 1.15
C LYS A 831 40.16 2.74 1.54
N TYR A 832 38.92 2.32 1.78
CA TYR A 832 37.80 3.19 2.13
C TYR A 832 37.16 2.77 3.46
N PHE A 833 36.61 3.76 4.14
CA PHE A 833 35.65 3.58 5.23
C PHE A 833 34.31 4.20 4.84
N MET A 834 33.24 3.74 5.47
CA MET A 834 31.90 4.32 5.35
C MET A 834 31.28 4.36 6.75
N LEU A 835 30.81 5.53 7.18
CA LEU A 835 30.00 5.64 8.38
C LEU A 835 28.58 5.18 8.04
N TYR A 836 27.99 4.37 8.91
CA TYR A 836 26.67 3.77 8.78
C TYR A 836 25.94 3.88 10.11
N PHE A 837 24.88 4.69 10.21
CA PHE A 837 24.17 4.93 11.47
C PHE A 837 22.73 5.40 11.26
N SER A 838 21.83 5.14 12.22
CA SER A 838 20.54 5.83 12.27
C SER A 838 20.69 7.17 13.00
N LEU A 839 20.41 8.26 12.29
CA LEU A 839 20.22 9.57 12.90
C LEU A 839 18.78 9.67 13.36
N VAL A 840 18.58 9.73 14.66
CA VAL A 840 17.29 9.99 15.29
C VAL A 840 17.11 11.51 15.38
N TYR A 841 15.93 12.01 15.02
CA TYR A 841 15.56 13.40 15.22
C TYR A 841 14.14 13.51 15.79
N SER A 842 13.96 14.41 16.75
CA SER A 842 12.71 14.59 17.48
C SER A 842 12.28 16.05 17.51
N VAL A 843 10.98 16.29 17.36
CA VAL A 843 10.35 17.61 17.48
C VAL A 843 9.26 17.59 18.55
N ASP A 844 9.25 18.61 19.41
CA ASP A 844 8.27 18.78 20.48
C ASP A 844 7.14 19.68 19.97
N LEU A 845 5.96 19.10 19.76
CA LEU A 845 4.80 19.79 19.19
C LEU A 845 4.36 20.98 20.06
N GLY A 846 4.54 20.88 21.38
CA GLY A 846 4.21 21.95 22.32
C GLY A 846 5.16 23.14 22.24
N LYS A 847 6.43 22.93 21.82
CA LYS A 847 7.39 24.02 21.60
C LYS A 847 7.12 24.81 20.31
N ILE A 848 6.60 24.14 19.27
CA ILE A 848 6.29 24.76 17.97
C ILE A 848 4.82 25.19 17.83
N GLY A 849 3.97 24.89 18.83
CA GLY A 849 2.57 25.32 18.87
C GLY A 849 1.59 24.43 18.10
N MET A 850 1.97 23.19 17.81
CA MET A 850 1.28 22.25 16.91
C MET A 850 0.69 21.04 17.65
N GLY A 851 0.21 21.26 18.88
CA GLY A 851 -0.40 20.24 19.74
C GLY A 851 0.47 19.87 20.95
N ASN A 852 0.33 18.64 21.43
CA ASN A 852 1.12 18.07 22.53
C ASN A 852 1.73 16.73 22.09
N GLY A 853 2.94 16.43 22.52
CA GLY A 853 3.64 15.19 22.21
C GLY A 853 5.01 15.42 21.60
N VAL A 854 5.68 14.32 21.26
CA VAL A 854 6.98 14.35 20.58
C VAL A 854 6.91 13.42 19.38
N ILE A 855 7.08 13.98 18.18
CA ILE A 855 7.29 13.16 16.98
C ILE A 855 8.78 12.86 16.92
N THR A 856 9.12 11.58 16.87
CA THR A 856 10.49 11.10 16.67
C THR A 856 10.54 10.33 15.37
N LYS A 857 11.53 10.63 14.53
CA LYS A 857 11.78 10.00 13.24
C LYS A 857 13.25 9.58 13.14
N SER A 858 13.54 8.59 12.32
CA SER A 858 14.90 8.10 12.09
C SER A 858 15.24 8.13 10.60
N VAL A 859 16.45 8.59 10.27
CA VAL A 859 17.00 8.52 8.90
C VAL A 859 18.33 7.78 8.89
N LEU A 860 18.44 6.80 7.98
CA LEU A 860 19.66 6.00 7.81
C LEU A 860 20.71 6.81 7.03
N ILE A 861 21.85 7.08 7.66
CA ILE A 861 22.97 7.80 7.06
C ILE A 861 24.03 6.80 6.59
N THR A 862 24.44 6.91 5.32
CA THR A 862 25.54 6.12 4.74
C THR A 862 26.49 7.02 3.94
N ILE A 863 27.71 7.24 4.42
CA ILE A 863 28.65 8.19 3.79
C ILE A 863 30.11 7.71 3.85
N SER A 864 30.81 7.82 2.72
CA SER A 864 32.10 7.15 2.50
C SER A 864 33.29 8.10 2.36
N GLY A 865 34.43 7.69 2.90
CA GLY A 865 35.71 8.40 2.79
C GLY A 865 36.85 7.49 2.35
N GLU A 866 37.76 8.00 1.51
CA GLU A 866 39.05 7.35 1.25
C GLU A 866 39.98 7.56 2.45
N ILE A 867 40.42 6.46 3.09
CA ILE A 867 41.16 6.48 4.36
C ILE A 867 42.37 7.42 4.31
N ALA A 868 43.14 7.34 3.21
CA ALA A 868 44.33 8.16 3.00
C ALA A 868 44.05 9.66 2.84
N ALA A 869 42.83 10.06 2.40
CA ALA A 869 42.45 11.46 2.24
C ALA A 869 42.27 12.18 3.58
N TYR A 870 41.97 11.43 4.66
CA TYR A 870 41.85 11.95 6.03
C TYR A 870 43.13 11.72 6.85
N GLY A 871 44.26 11.44 6.19
CA GLY A 871 45.56 11.22 6.84
C GLY A 871 45.68 9.92 7.65
N MET A 872 44.72 9.00 7.54
CA MET A 872 44.76 7.68 8.17
C MET A 872 45.53 6.68 7.31
N THR A 873 46.00 5.58 7.92
CA THR A 873 46.77 4.53 7.25
C THR A 873 45.84 3.57 6.51
N ALA A 874 45.89 3.61 5.18
CA ALA A 874 45.24 2.65 4.29
C ALA A 874 46.20 1.49 3.95
N TYR A 875 45.66 0.28 3.79
CA TYR A 875 46.42 -0.95 3.53
C TYR A 875 46.19 -1.43 2.09
N ASN A 876 47.05 -0.99 1.17
CA ASN A 876 46.90 -1.21 -0.27
C ASN A 876 47.61 -2.46 -0.82
N SER A 877 47.51 -3.60 -0.13
CA SER A 877 47.86 -4.95 -0.64
C SER A 877 47.40 -6.06 0.31
#